data_AF-A0A0G0AKP9-F1
#
_entry.id   AF-A0A0G0AKP9-F1
#
_cell.length_a   1.000
_cell.length_b   1.000
_cell.length_c   1.000
_cell.angle_alpha   90.00
_cell.angle_beta   90.00
_cell.angle_gamma   90.00
#
_symmetry.space_group_name_H-M   'P 1'
#
loop_
_entity.id
_entity.type
_entity.pdbx_description
1 polymer ?
#
loop_
_entity_poly.entity_id
_entity_poly.type
_entity_poly.pdbx_seq_one_letter_code
_entity_poly.pdbx_strand_id
1 'polypeptide(L)'
;MRNFESAIELRTDSGPNTDSVLSTSDTQVSPSETANLIPTALTNELDMLWDSFQLQHNPFDLSFFSPEFPMNFQPFDFAPSLDIPSLPETTTPASDVSGRAEESIWQDDLPCASELLRQPPLKDSTIPPRPRLPNVSTATQSTEAYLPSAPRNPCYMSPQDYDLISASVQDNAALLPLQFQLPSKHTLSRYIEGFSGFNLHRPFLQLSTTSLSQMPLELVFAMAAMGAQYRFEAESALSLYYAAKSIIDARLNKVSAAVVEAARNSTIQARPALEAIPNTAANSAGPPAISIETIQAMIICMSLCSWEYKNLLPDAFILAEQIVLHLRQGDYLRQEDPAEDETWLQWIQCEGRRRTVFIAFILFNLHSIFYDTPPRLMARELWSIKMPQQEAHWWANTALEWEEIRRRDPPICRTFGDYYSDLVVPRESRGSNHRTSAFGCLVSIHGLVQQIQLTRDTLLHIDIPGADLDTTPLSEDVYMKFRRALCRWDSGWASSRESTTQPIAHMAPLGFNATAVFRIAWIRLCFNAVPSRNFSSRDPAVIAASFARCPLPERSPRLYSAVLQSAHALSIPVRIGLRYASKTQILSWSIIHSIANLECALFLSKWLERASLESHLLHDEEKVLVRVIARILKETPFFNPALDDEFSATTIKQMAYSVLKLFTEMFKQSHLFDAIGSCIEAADRYASTLECYNEIQ
;
A
#
# COMPACT_ATOMS: atom_id res chain seq x y z
N MET A 1 39.46 28.35 -28.12
CA MET A 1 40.74 28.14 -28.83
C MET A 1 41.09 26.66 -28.71
N ARG A 2 41.41 25.90 -29.77
CA ARG A 2 41.28 26.12 -31.22
C ARG A 2 40.89 24.79 -31.87
N ASN A 3 40.02 24.89 -32.87
CA ASN A 3 39.70 23.92 -33.92
C ASN A 3 40.95 23.30 -34.58
N PHE A 4 40.75 22.17 -35.28
CA PHE A 4 41.20 22.02 -36.67
C PHE A 4 40.28 21.07 -37.46
N GLU A 5 39.83 21.52 -38.63
CA GLU A 5 39.10 20.77 -39.66
C GLU A 5 40.02 20.51 -40.88
N SER A 6 39.46 19.98 -41.98
CA SER A 6 39.96 20.00 -43.38
C SER A 6 40.90 18.84 -43.80
N ALA A 7 40.87 18.28 -45.02
CA ALA A 7 39.82 18.16 -46.07
C ALA A 7 40.21 17.13 -47.16
N ILE A 8 39.20 16.48 -47.74
CA ILE A 8 38.88 16.26 -49.18
C ILE A 8 40.02 16.25 -50.24
N GLU A 9 40.04 15.21 -51.09
CA GLU A 9 40.08 15.16 -52.59
C GLU A 9 40.32 13.69 -53.06
N LEU A 10 40.07 13.20 -54.28
CA LEU A 10 39.05 13.31 -55.36
C LEU A 10 39.62 12.50 -56.57
N ARG A 11 38.85 11.60 -57.21
CA ARG A 11 38.99 11.02 -58.59
C ARG A 11 38.00 9.84 -58.74
N THR A 12 36.90 9.86 -59.52
CA THR A 12 36.63 10.06 -60.97
C THR A 12 36.93 8.84 -61.87
N ASP A 13 35.86 8.20 -62.34
CA ASP A 13 35.59 7.59 -63.68
C ASP A 13 34.53 6.47 -63.54
N SER A 14 33.62 6.18 -64.47
CA SER A 14 33.14 6.86 -65.70
C SER A 14 31.77 6.25 -66.12
N GLY A 15 30.93 6.95 -66.90
CA GLY A 15 29.62 6.45 -67.41
C GLY A 15 29.72 5.47 -68.61
N PRO A 16 28.70 5.29 -69.48
CA PRO A 16 27.55 6.21 -69.74
C PRO A 16 26.16 5.61 -70.11
N ASN A 17 25.13 6.51 -70.13
CA ASN A 17 23.90 6.57 -70.97
C ASN A 17 22.89 5.38 -71.00
N THR A 18 21.58 5.54 -71.30
CA THR A 18 20.84 6.51 -72.14
C THR A 18 19.42 6.87 -71.63
N ASP A 19 18.99 8.13 -71.84
CA ASP A 19 17.69 8.68 -72.34
C ASP A 19 16.33 8.04 -71.91
N SER A 20 15.21 8.76 -71.67
CA SER A 20 14.75 10.11 -72.08
C SER A 20 13.67 10.67 -71.09
N VAL A 21 13.58 11.99 -70.77
CA VAL A 21 12.79 13.11 -71.39
C VAL A 21 11.31 12.75 -71.70
N LEU A 22 10.20 13.44 -71.33
CA LEU A 22 9.78 14.82 -70.91
C LEU A 22 8.84 14.76 -69.65
N SER A 23 8.17 15.80 -69.09
CA SER A 23 8.47 17.20 -68.68
C SER A 23 7.22 17.90 -68.05
N THR A 24 7.38 18.86 -67.10
CA THR A 24 6.40 19.92 -66.65
C THR A 24 5.04 19.48 -66.04
N SER A 25 4.39 20.18 -65.08
CA SER A 25 4.57 21.50 -64.44
C SER A 25 3.94 21.56 -63.02
N ASP A 26 4.23 22.62 -62.25
CA ASP A 26 3.86 22.84 -60.85
C ASP A 26 2.36 22.86 -60.51
N THR A 27 2.01 22.45 -59.28
CA THR A 27 1.15 23.24 -58.37
C THR A 27 1.45 22.90 -56.91
N GLN A 28 1.70 23.89 -56.05
CA GLN A 28 1.80 23.70 -54.60
C GLN A 28 0.43 23.47 -53.97
N VAL A 29 0.28 22.43 -53.15
CA VAL A 29 -0.74 22.35 -52.09
C VAL A 29 -0.11 21.72 -50.84
N SER A 30 -0.25 22.39 -49.70
CA SER A 30 0.23 21.90 -48.40
C SER A 30 -0.69 20.81 -47.84
N PRO A 31 -0.16 19.71 -47.26
CA PRO A 31 -0.99 18.72 -46.58
C PRO A 31 -1.32 19.18 -45.14
N SER A 32 -2.52 19.70 -44.96
CA SER A 32 -3.14 19.90 -43.64
C SER A 32 -3.84 18.62 -43.17
N GLU A 33 -3.68 18.30 -41.88
CA GLU A 33 -4.64 17.56 -41.03
C GLU A 33 -5.25 16.26 -41.61
N THR A 34 -4.45 15.19 -41.68
CA THR A 34 -5.01 13.82 -41.58
C THR A 34 -5.08 13.39 -40.13
N ALA A 35 -6.18 13.75 -39.45
CA ALA A 35 -6.57 13.10 -38.20
C ALA A 35 -6.95 11.63 -38.47
N ASN A 36 -6.56 10.72 -37.56
CA ASN A 36 -6.82 9.27 -37.69
C ASN A 36 -8.32 8.95 -37.50
N LEU A 37 -9.11 9.09 -38.57
CA LEU A 37 -10.48 8.61 -38.65
C LEU A 37 -10.49 7.08 -38.82
N ILE A 38 -10.68 6.36 -37.71
CA ILE A 38 -10.99 4.92 -37.75
C ILE A 38 -12.39 4.75 -38.39
N PRO A 39 -12.55 3.91 -39.43
CA PRO A 39 -13.85 3.70 -40.07
C PRO A 39 -14.89 3.13 -39.10
N THR A 40 -16.13 3.65 -39.13
CA THR A 40 -17.23 3.28 -38.22
C THR A 40 -17.61 1.80 -38.26
N ALA A 41 -17.24 1.07 -39.33
CA ALA A 41 -17.40 -0.37 -39.42
C ALA A 41 -16.46 -1.12 -38.44
N LEU A 42 -15.22 -0.65 -38.28
CA LEU A 42 -14.19 -1.29 -37.45
C LEU A 42 -14.50 -1.15 -35.95
N THR A 43 -15.09 -0.02 -35.54
CA THR A 43 -15.56 0.17 -34.15
C THR A 43 -16.69 -0.79 -33.78
N ASN A 44 -17.60 -1.09 -34.71
CA ASN A 44 -18.69 -2.04 -34.47
C ASN A 44 -18.17 -3.48 -34.34
N GLU A 45 -17.13 -3.86 -35.08
CA GLU A 45 -16.49 -5.18 -34.95
C GLU A 45 -15.77 -5.35 -33.62
N LEU A 46 -15.06 -4.32 -33.14
CA LEU A 46 -14.46 -4.37 -31.80
C LEU A 46 -15.52 -4.41 -30.70
N ASP A 47 -16.62 -3.65 -30.82
CA ASP A 47 -17.69 -3.65 -29.80
C ASP A 47 -18.27 -5.06 -29.56
N MET A 48 -18.46 -5.87 -30.61
CA MET A 48 -18.87 -7.27 -30.46
C MET A 48 -17.85 -8.13 -29.67
N LEU A 49 -16.56 -7.83 -29.80
CA LEU A 49 -15.52 -8.52 -29.03
C LEU A 49 -15.54 -8.10 -27.55
N TRP A 50 -15.71 -6.81 -27.25
CA TRP A 50 -15.75 -6.33 -25.86
C TRP A 50 -17.06 -6.70 -25.14
N ASP A 51 -18.20 -6.69 -25.82
CA ASP A 51 -19.51 -7.05 -25.26
C ASP A 51 -19.63 -8.55 -24.92
N SER A 52 -18.87 -9.40 -25.63
CA SER A 52 -18.80 -10.84 -25.35
C SER A 52 -17.79 -11.20 -24.25
N PHE A 53 -16.89 -10.29 -23.88
CA PHE A 53 -15.98 -10.44 -22.76
C PHE A 53 -16.67 -10.15 -21.41
N GLN A 54 -17.52 -11.09 -20.96
CA GLN A 54 -17.81 -11.20 -19.53
C GLN A 54 -16.56 -11.72 -18.82
N LEU A 55 -15.69 -10.79 -18.42
CA LEU A 55 -14.63 -11.05 -17.45
C LEU A 55 -15.27 -11.61 -16.17
N GLN A 56 -15.13 -12.92 -15.95
CA GLN A 56 -15.14 -13.45 -14.60
C GLN A 56 -14.16 -12.60 -13.78
N HIS A 57 -14.57 -12.15 -12.58
CA HIS A 57 -13.74 -11.31 -11.71
C HIS A 57 -12.41 -11.97 -11.28
N ASN A 58 -12.16 -13.22 -11.68
CA ASN A 58 -10.89 -13.89 -11.49
C ASN A 58 -10.51 -14.79 -12.70
N PRO A 59 -9.68 -14.32 -13.64
CA PRO A 59 -9.07 -15.18 -14.67
C PRO A 59 -7.98 -16.12 -14.10
N PHE A 60 -7.64 -15.98 -12.82
CA PHE A 60 -6.69 -16.83 -12.09
C PHE A 60 -7.36 -17.43 -10.84
N ASP A 61 -8.43 -18.20 -11.05
CA ASP A 61 -9.04 -18.99 -9.98
C ASP A 61 -8.08 -20.11 -9.52
N LEU A 62 -7.20 -19.75 -8.59
CA LEU A 62 -6.25 -20.65 -7.92
C LEU A 62 -6.94 -21.48 -6.81
N SER A 63 -8.24 -21.73 -6.93
CA SER A 63 -9.03 -22.63 -6.08
C SER A 63 -8.47 -24.06 -5.98
N PHE A 64 -7.57 -24.44 -6.89
CA PHE A 64 -6.77 -25.67 -6.83
C PHE A 64 -5.76 -25.73 -5.67
N PHE A 65 -5.37 -24.60 -5.07
CA PHE A 65 -4.63 -24.61 -3.80
C PHE A 65 -5.61 -24.58 -2.63
N SER A 66 -6.12 -25.76 -2.25
CA SER A 66 -6.95 -25.94 -1.04
C SER A 66 -6.22 -25.37 0.19
N PRO A 67 -6.76 -24.34 0.87
CA PRO A 67 -6.08 -23.65 1.97
C PRO A 67 -6.33 -24.30 3.34
N GLU A 68 -6.79 -25.55 3.39
CA GLU A 68 -7.00 -26.32 4.63
C GLU A 68 -5.68 -26.84 5.22
N PHE A 69 -4.77 -25.92 5.54
CA PHE A 69 -3.73 -26.14 6.54
C PHE A 69 -3.64 -24.90 7.44
N PRO A 70 -3.86 -25.04 8.76
CA PRO A 70 -3.77 -23.91 9.69
C PRO A 70 -2.33 -23.38 9.74
N MET A 71 -2.17 -22.06 9.88
CA MET A 71 -0.88 -21.39 10.10
C MET A 71 -0.32 -21.61 11.53
N ASN A 72 -0.68 -22.73 12.17
CA ASN A 72 0.02 -23.21 13.36
C ASN A 72 1.18 -24.10 12.87
N PHE A 73 2.39 -23.82 13.33
CA PHE A 73 3.47 -24.80 13.23
C PHE A 73 3.00 -26.11 13.89
N GLN A 74 3.18 -27.25 13.24
CA GLN A 74 3.21 -28.50 13.99
C GLN A 74 4.33 -28.39 15.03
N PRO A 75 4.05 -28.63 16.32
CA PRO A 75 5.03 -28.42 17.35
C PRO A 75 6.20 -29.40 17.19
N PHE A 76 7.41 -28.88 17.37
CA PHE A 76 8.65 -29.62 17.15
C PHE A 76 8.97 -30.50 18.34
N ASP A 77 9.08 -31.82 18.13
CA ASP A 77 9.55 -32.74 19.17
C ASP A 77 11.02 -32.44 19.54
N PHE A 78 11.24 -32.10 20.81
CA PHE A 78 12.57 -31.90 21.40
C PHE A 78 12.69 -32.65 22.73
N ALA A 79 13.25 -33.86 22.71
CA ALA A 79 13.96 -34.44 23.86
C ALA A 79 14.81 -35.65 23.45
N PRO A 80 16.12 -35.69 23.78
CA PRO A 80 16.73 -36.94 24.21
C PRO A 80 16.22 -37.27 25.62
N SER A 81 15.79 -38.50 25.86
CA SER A 81 15.22 -38.91 27.15
C SER A 81 16.24 -38.85 28.29
N LEU A 82 15.91 -38.07 29.32
CA LEU A 82 16.56 -38.12 30.63
C LEU A 82 15.51 -38.58 31.67
N ASP A 83 15.57 -39.86 32.03
CA ASP A 83 14.73 -40.42 33.08
C ASP A 83 15.13 -39.88 34.46
N ILE A 84 14.17 -39.33 35.20
CA ILE A 84 14.27 -39.08 36.64
C ILE A 84 12.98 -39.61 37.31
N PRO A 85 13.06 -40.42 38.39
CA PRO A 85 11.89 -41.13 38.91
C PRO A 85 10.93 -40.22 39.68
N SER A 86 9.63 -40.53 39.61
CA SER A 86 8.57 -39.86 40.34
C SER A 86 8.49 -40.29 41.81
N LEU A 87 8.10 -39.34 42.67
CA LEU A 87 7.61 -39.57 44.04
C LEU A 87 6.21 -38.93 44.17
N PRO A 88 5.29 -39.49 44.99
CA PRO A 88 3.88 -39.12 44.92
C PRO A 88 3.51 -37.92 45.79
N GLU A 89 2.50 -37.19 45.33
CA GLU A 89 1.88 -36.05 46.03
C GLU A 89 1.24 -36.46 47.37
N THR A 90 1.09 -35.49 48.27
CA THR A 90 0.19 -35.60 49.43
C THR A 90 -0.54 -34.28 49.64
N THR A 91 -1.81 -34.35 50.06
CA THR A 91 -2.81 -33.29 49.90
C THR A 91 -3.18 -32.55 51.20
N THR A 92 -3.98 -31.48 51.06
CA THR A 92 -4.83 -30.80 52.08
C THR A 92 -4.18 -29.61 52.86
N PRO A 93 -4.94 -28.74 53.58
CA PRO A 93 -5.47 -27.51 52.96
C PRO A 93 -5.42 -26.19 53.81
N ALA A 94 -5.66 -25.05 53.13
CA ALA A 94 -6.24 -23.76 53.58
C ALA A 94 -6.04 -23.21 55.02
N SER A 95 -5.50 -21.99 55.14
CA SER A 95 -5.91 -20.98 56.14
C SER A 95 -5.55 -19.54 55.71
N ASP A 96 -5.89 -18.54 56.52
CA ASP A 96 -6.49 -17.25 56.13
C ASP A 96 -5.59 -15.99 56.39
N VAL A 97 -5.99 -14.85 55.79
CA VAL A 97 -5.73 -13.44 56.22
C VAL A 97 -4.38 -12.70 55.93
N SER A 98 -4.51 -11.70 55.04
CA SER A 98 -3.93 -10.32 55.06
C SER A 98 -2.41 -10.05 55.05
N GLY A 99 -1.92 -9.52 53.92
CA GLY A 99 -0.69 -8.72 53.83
C GLY A 99 -0.65 -7.81 52.60
N ARG A 100 -0.62 -6.49 52.79
CA ARG A 100 -0.30 -5.52 51.72
C ARG A 100 1.22 -5.44 51.57
N ALA A 101 1.79 -5.98 50.49
CA ALA A 101 2.98 -5.46 49.82
C ALA A 101 3.26 -6.24 48.53
N GLU A 102 3.54 -5.52 47.44
CA GLU A 102 4.47 -5.90 46.36
C GLU A 102 4.51 -7.37 45.90
N GLU A 103 3.55 -7.81 45.07
CA GLU A 103 3.72 -9.04 44.28
C GLU A 103 3.17 -8.92 42.85
N SER A 104 3.90 -9.53 41.91
CA SER A 104 3.52 -9.83 40.51
C SER A 104 3.22 -8.67 39.55
N ILE A 105 4.26 -7.92 39.16
CA ILE A 105 4.27 -7.04 37.95
C ILE A 105 4.46 -7.84 36.64
N TRP A 106 4.60 -9.17 36.73
CA TRP A 106 5.08 -10.05 35.64
C TRP A 106 4.14 -11.21 35.30
N GLN A 107 2.84 -11.13 35.62
CA GLN A 107 1.84 -12.12 35.19
C GLN A 107 0.88 -11.53 34.16
N ASP A 108 1.42 -11.30 32.96
CA ASP A 108 0.66 -11.01 31.74
C ASP A 108 1.44 -11.63 30.56
N ASP A 109 1.70 -12.94 30.66
CA ASP A 109 2.36 -13.76 29.64
C ASP A 109 1.45 -13.91 28.41
N LEU A 110 1.48 -12.89 27.54
CA LEU A 110 1.09 -13.00 26.13
C LEU A 110 2.35 -13.16 25.29
N PRO A 111 2.33 -14.09 24.30
CA PRO A 111 3.51 -14.81 23.88
C PRO A 111 4.60 -13.88 23.32
N CYS A 112 5.76 -13.91 23.97
CA CYS A 112 7.01 -13.53 23.32
C CYS A 112 7.32 -14.55 22.19
N ALA A 113 8.32 -14.26 21.35
CA ALA A 113 8.81 -15.23 20.37
C ALA A 113 9.16 -16.61 21.01
N SER A 114 9.47 -16.62 22.30
CA SER A 114 9.73 -17.80 23.13
C SER A 114 8.56 -18.81 23.23
N GLU A 115 7.29 -18.37 23.19
CA GLU A 115 6.12 -19.26 23.31
C GLU A 115 5.87 -20.05 22.02
N LEU A 116 5.99 -19.37 20.88
CA LEU A 116 5.89 -19.96 19.53
C LEU A 116 6.97 -21.03 19.27
N LEU A 117 8.00 -21.06 20.12
CA LEU A 117 9.12 -22.01 20.06
C LEU A 117 9.03 -23.13 21.11
N ARG A 118 7.99 -23.17 21.97
CA ARG A 118 7.94 -24.06 23.15
C ARG A 118 6.66 -24.90 23.33
N GLN A 119 5.61 -24.72 22.53
CA GLN A 119 4.37 -25.49 22.73
C GLN A 119 4.54 -26.99 22.36
N PRO A 120 4.05 -27.94 23.16
CA PRO A 120 3.95 -29.36 22.80
C PRO A 120 2.66 -29.67 21.99
N PRO A 121 2.57 -30.84 21.33
CA PRO A 121 1.38 -31.24 20.57
C PRO A 121 0.09 -31.31 21.40
N LEU A 122 -0.88 -30.47 21.02
CA LEU A 122 -2.29 -30.67 21.33
C LEU A 122 -2.73 -32.04 20.81
N LYS A 123 -3.13 -32.92 21.72
CA LYS A 123 -3.72 -34.22 21.37
C LYS A 123 -5.13 -34.00 20.83
N ASP A 124 -5.28 -34.05 19.51
CA ASP A 124 -6.58 -33.92 18.84
C ASP A 124 -7.59 -34.95 19.36
N SER A 125 -8.67 -34.46 19.95
CA SER A 125 -9.80 -35.26 20.38
C SER A 125 -10.86 -35.29 19.29
N THR A 126 -10.72 -36.23 18.35
CA THR A 126 -11.75 -36.73 17.42
C THR A 126 -12.86 -35.75 17.01
N ILE A 127 -12.60 -34.91 16.01
CA ILE A 127 -13.64 -34.20 15.27
C ILE A 127 -14.24 -35.18 14.24
N PRO A 128 -15.57 -35.43 14.20
CA PRO A 128 -16.17 -36.33 13.23
C PRO A 128 -16.21 -35.67 11.83
N PRO A 129 -15.96 -36.43 10.74
CA PRO A 129 -16.00 -35.88 9.39
C PRO A 129 -17.43 -35.48 8.99
N ARG A 130 -17.58 -34.26 8.47
CA ARG A 130 -18.87 -33.74 7.98
C ARG A 130 -19.25 -34.42 6.65
N PRO A 131 -20.53 -34.73 6.37
CA PRO A 131 -20.89 -35.48 5.17
C PRO A 131 -20.62 -34.70 3.88
N ARG A 132 -19.96 -35.35 2.91
CA ARG A 132 -19.86 -34.83 1.54
C ARG A 132 -21.20 -34.98 0.84
N LEU A 133 -21.81 -33.87 0.42
CA LEU A 133 -22.94 -33.89 -0.51
C LEU A 133 -22.43 -34.30 -1.91
N PRO A 134 -23.10 -35.21 -2.63
CA PRO A 134 -22.64 -35.66 -3.94
C PRO A 134 -22.95 -34.63 -5.02
N ASN A 135 -21.96 -34.33 -5.86
CA ASN A 135 -22.19 -33.64 -7.14
C ASN A 135 -23.05 -34.53 -8.05
N VAL A 136 -24.29 -34.12 -8.31
CA VAL A 136 -25.15 -34.75 -9.32
C VAL A 136 -25.35 -33.77 -10.47
N SER A 137 -24.47 -33.88 -11.46
CA SER A 137 -24.66 -33.25 -12.77
C SER A 137 -25.68 -34.05 -13.59
N THR A 138 -26.98 -33.83 -13.34
CA THR A 138 -28.04 -34.32 -14.24
C THR A 138 -28.52 -33.20 -15.15
N ALA A 139 -28.23 -33.33 -16.44
CA ALA A 139 -28.76 -32.46 -17.47
C ALA A 139 -30.25 -32.75 -17.67
N THR A 140 -31.11 -31.82 -17.27
CA THR A 140 -32.54 -31.85 -17.57
C THR A 140 -32.87 -30.61 -18.40
N GLN A 141 -33.16 -30.81 -19.68
CA GLN A 141 -33.61 -29.72 -20.56
C GLN A 141 -35.01 -29.28 -20.11
N SER A 142 -35.10 -28.08 -19.53
CA SER A 142 -36.37 -27.41 -19.23
C SER A 142 -36.32 -25.99 -19.79
N THR A 143 -37.15 -25.74 -20.79
CA THR A 143 -37.20 -24.48 -21.54
C THR A 143 -38.00 -23.43 -20.76
N GLU A 144 -37.32 -22.61 -19.97
CA GLU A 144 -37.93 -21.42 -19.34
C GLU A 144 -37.17 -20.12 -19.68
N ALA A 145 -37.87 -18.99 -19.52
CA ALA A 145 -37.65 -17.79 -20.32
C ALA A 145 -36.45 -16.93 -19.91
N TYR A 146 -35.97 -16.15 -20.88
CA TYR A 146 -34.92 -15.14 -20.72
C TYR A 146 -35.19 -14.14 -19.59
N LEU A 147 -34.24 -14.02 -18.67
CA LEU A 147 -33.99 -12.83 -17.85
C LEU A 147 -32.49 -12.46 -17.93
N PRO A 148 -32.09 -11.57 -18.85
CA PRO A 148 -30.70 -11.16 -18.97
C PRO A 148 -30.42 -9.98 -18.01
N SER A 149 -29.84 -10.28 -16.85
CA SER A 149 -29.13 -9.29 -16.03
C SER A 149 -27.95 -9.95 -15.33
N ALA A 150 -26.99 -10.45 -16.13
CA ALA A 150 -25.64 -10.65 -15.62
C ALA A 150 -25.11 -9.29 -15.13
N PRO A 151 -24.41 -9.22 -13.99
CA PRO A 151 -23.86 -7.95 -13.51
C PRO A 151 -22.91 -7.40 -14.58
N ARG A 152 -23.21 -6.19 -15.09
CA ARG A 152 -22.30 -5.49 -16.00
C ARG A 152 -20.96 -5.29 -15.31
N ASN A 153 -19.87 -5.52 -16.03
CA ASN A 153 -18.54 -5.15 -15.56
C ASN A 153 -18.56 -3.64 -15.24
N PRO A 154 -18.26 -3.20 -14.00
CA PRO A 154 -18.32 -1.79 -13.62
C PRO A 154 -17.29 -0.92 -14.35
N CYS A 155 -16.30 -1.51 -15.03
CA CYS A 155 -15.35 -0.81 -15.90
C CYS A 155 -15.79 -0.71 -17.38
N TYR A 156 -16.97 -1.24 -17.74
CA TYR A 156 -17.47 -1.18 -19.11
C TYR A 156 -18.00 0.22 -19.46
N MET A 157 -17.40 0.86 -20.47
CA MET A 157 -17.84 2.15 -21.01
C MET A 157 -18.74 1.94 -22.24
N SER A 158 -19.98 2.43 -22.16
CA SER A 158 -20.89 2.41 -23.32
C SER A 158 -20.45 3.43 -24.39
N PRO A 159 -20.90 3.28 -25.66
CA PRO A 159 -20.72 4.33 -26.67
C PRO A 159 -21.26 5.69 -26.20
N GLN A 160 -22.44 5.72 -25.57
CA GLN A 160 -23.05 6.95 -25.08
C GLN A 160 -22.22 7.61 -23.97
N ASP A 161 -21.63 6.83 -23.07
CA ASP A 161 -20.75 7.37 -22.02
C ASP A 161 -19.49 7.99 -22.63
N TYR A 162 -18.90 7.36 -23.64
CA TYR A 162 -17.74 7.89 -24.34
C TYR A 162 -18.05 9.17 -25.10
N ASP A 163 -19.20 9.26 -25.78
CA ASP A 163 -19.63 10.47 -26.48
C ASP A 163 -19.84 11.66 -25.52
N LEU A 164 -20.41 11.41 -24.33
CA LEU A 164 -20.56 12.41 -23.28
C LEU A 164 -19.20 12.87 -22.71
N ILE A 165 -18.27 11.95 -22.49
CA ILE A 165 -16.89 12.29 -22.08
C ILE A 165 -16.21 13.12 -23.18
N SER A 166 -16.34 12.72 -24.44
CA SER A 166 -15.78 13.43 -25.60
C SER A 166 -16.30 14.85 -25.74
N ALA A 167 -17.63 15.06 -25.57
CA ALA A 167 -18.23 16.38 -25.56
C ALA A 167 -17.69 17.25 -24.40
N SER A 168 -17.64 16.71 -23.18
CA SER A 168 -17.08 17.39 -22.00
C SER A 168 -15.60 17.77 -22.21
N VAL A 169 -14.83 16.93 -22.90
CA VAL A 169 -13.42 17.20 -23.28
C VAL A 169 -13.30 18.34 -24.29
N GLN A 170 -14.24 18.45 -25.24
CA GLN A 170 -14.31 19.59 -26.17
C GLN A 170 -14.66 20.89 -25.44
N ASP A 171 -15.63 20.87 -24.52
CA ASP A 171 -16.01 22.01 -23.69
C ASP A 171 -14.86 22.52 -22.81
N ASN A 172 -13.96 21.62 -22.38
CA ASN A 172 -12.82 21.92 -21.54
C ASN A 172 -11.49 22.02 -22.32
N ALA A 173 -11.50 22.02 -23.65
CA ALA A 173 -10.29 21.96 -24.48
C ALA A 173 -9.26 23.07 -24.17
N ALA A 174 -9.72 24.27 -23.79
CA ALA A 174 -8.85 25.39 -23.41
C ALA A 174 -8.07 25.18 -22.09
N LEU A 175 -8.43 24.16 -21.28
CA LEU A 175 -7.72 23.77 -20.07
C LEU A 175 -6.74 22.62 -20.30
N LEU A 176 -6.76 21.98 -21.48
CA LEU A 176 -5.99 20.78 -21.76
C LEU A 176 -4.64 21.11 -22.41
N PRO A 177 -3.61 20.22 -22.28
CA PRO A 177 -2.36 20.37 -23.00
C PRO A 177 -2.59 20.46 -24.52
N LEU A 178 -1.87 21.34 -25.22
CA LEU A 178 -2.04 21.63 -26.66
C LEU A 178 -1.97 20.40 -27.59
N GLN A 179 -1.30 19.34 -27.17
CA GLN A 179 -1.13 18.09 -27.94
C GLN A 179 -1.93 16.92 -27.35
N PHE A 180 -2.80 17.17 -26.37
CA PHE A 180 -3.62 16.13 -25.76
C PHE A 180 -4.61 15.54 -26.77
N GLN A 181 -4.64 14.21 -26.84
CA GLN A 181 -5.60 13.45 -27.63
C GLN A 181 -6.35 12.52 -26.69
N LEU A 182 -7.68 12.56 -26.73
CA LEU A 182 -8.52 11.64 -25.98
C LEU A 182 -8.28 10.21 -26.49
N PRO A 183 -7.89 9.24 -25.63
CA PRO A 183 -7.74 7.85 -26.05
C PRO A 183 -9.07 7.28 -26.55
N SER A 184 -9.02 6.41 -27.56
CA SER A 184 -10.23 5.75 -28.09
C SER A 184 -11.02 5.02 -26.99
N LYS A 185 -12.33 4.83 -27.18
CA LYS A 185 -13.21 4.14 -26.22
C LYS A 185 -12.59 2.86 -25.65
N HIS A 186 -12.08 1.97 -26.51
CA HIS A 186 -11.45 0.72 -26.08
C HIS A 186 -10.17 0.93 -25.27
N THR A 187 -9.34 1.90 -25.68
CA THR A 187 -8.12 2.29 -24.98
C THR A 187 -8.46 2.81 -23.58
N LEU A 188 -9.47 3.68 -23.48
CA LEU A 188 -9.92 4.28 -22.23
C LEU A 188 -10.55 3.22 -21.30
N SER A 189 -11.45 2.36 -21.80
CA SER A 189 -12.01 1.23 -21.04
C SER A 189 -10.92 0.33 -20.45
N ARG A 190 -9.92 -0.05 -21.25
CA ARG A 190 -8.79 -0.89 -20.83
C ARG A 190 -7.94 -0.24 -19.74
N TYR A 191 -7.81 1.09 -19.74
CA TYR A 191 -7.16 1.85 -18.67
C TYR A 191 -8.03 1.89 -17.41
N ILE A 192 -9.33 2.18 -17.50
CA ILE A 192 -10.24 2.14 -16.34
C ILE A 192 -10.28 0.73 -15.72
N GLU A 193 -10.24 -0.32 -16.53
CA GLU A 193 -10.08 -1.70 -16.04
C GLU A 193 -8.74 -1.88 -15.30
N GLY A 194 -7.63 -1.36 -15.86
CA GLY A 194 -6.31 -1.37 -15.21
C GLY A 194 -6.28 -0.66 -13.86
N PHE A 195 -7.05 0.43 -13.71
CA PHE A 195 -7.20 1.16 -12.45
C PHE A 195 -7.81 0.30 -11.32
N SER A 196 -8.56 -0.74 -11.64
CA SER A 196 -9.12 -1.66 -10.64
C SER A 196 -8.02 -2.31 -9.78
N GLY A 197 -6.83 -2.57 -10.34
CA GLY A 197 -5.69 -3.08 -9.58
C GLY A 197 -5.18 -2.09 -8.52
N PHE A 198 -5.23 -0.80 -8.79
CA PHE A 198 -4.92 0.25 -7.81
C PHE A 198 -6.03 0.36 -6.74
N ASN A 199 -7.29 0.47 -7.18
CA ASN A 199 -8.45 0.65 -6.30
C ASN A 199 -8.64 -0.55 -5.35
N LEU A 200 -8.28 -1.77 -5.75
CA LEU A 200 -8.32 -2.97 -4.90
C LEU A 200 -7.41 -2.84 -3.65
N HIS A 201 -6.27 -2.15 -3.76
CA HIS A 201 -5.37 -1.87 -2.63
C HIS A 201 -5.61 -0.52 -1.96
N ARG A 202 -6.51 0.30 -2.52
CA ARG A 202 -6.89 1.65 -2.09
C ARG A 202 -8.38 1.89 -2.38
N PRO A 203 -9.32 1.20 -1.72
CA PRO A 203 -10.73 1.26 -2.10
C PRO A 203 -11.38 2.52 -1.54
N PHE A 204 -11.38 3.59 -2.32
CA PHE A 204 -12.07 4.85 -2.02
C PHE A 204 -13.05 5.29 -3.13
N LEU A 205 -13.05 4.61 -4.29
CA LEU A 205 -14.05 4.78 -5.35
C LEU A 205 -14.90 3.51 -5.47
N GLN A 206 -16.22 3.65 -5.46
CA GLN A 206 -17.14 2.56 -5.79
C GLN A 206 -17.57 2.74 -7.25
N LEU A 207 -17.04 1.86 -8.12
CA LEU A 207 -17.20 1.96 -9.57
C LEU A 207 -18.53 1.39 -10.09
N SER A 208 -19.25 0.62 -9.27
CA SER A 208 -20.55 0.02 -9.66
C SER A 208 -21.73 1.01 -9.65
N THR A 209 -21.61 2.15 -8.97
CA THR A 209 -22.77 3.03 -8.68
C THR A 209 -22.82 4.35 -9.44
N THR A 210 -21.77 4.71 -10.17
CA THR A 210 -21.69 5.99 -10.89
C THR A 210 -21.08 5.77 -12.26
N SER A 211 -21.75 6.23 -13.32
CA SER A 211 -21.15 6.14 -14.67
C SER A 211 -19.95 7.08 -14.79
N LEU A 212 -18.93 6.64 -15.54
CA LEU A 212 -17.74 7.44 -15.86
C LEU A 212 -18.10 8.77 -16.55
N SER A 213 -19.19 8.81 -17.31
CA SER A 213 -19.70 10.03 -17.96
C SER A 213 -20.28 11.07 -16.99
N GLN A 214 -20.59 10.67 -15.75
CA GLN A 214 -21.08 11.54 -14.68
C GLN A 214 -19.95 11.99 -13.74
N MET A 215 -18.76 11.38 -13.83
CA MET A 215 -17.61 11.74 -13.02
C MET A 215 -16.91 12.99 -13.60
N PRO A 216 -16.29 13.83 -12.75
CA PRO A 216 -15.43 14.92 -13.20
C PRO A 216 -14.29 14.44 -14.11
N LEU A 217 -14.01 15.18 -15.20
CA LEU A 217 -12.97 14.81 -16.17
C LEU A 217 -11.61 14.55 -15.53
N GLU A 218 -11.21 15.35 -14.54
CA GLU A 218 -9.92 15.14 -13.87
C GLU A 218 -9.87 13.82 -13.09
N LEU A 219 -11.01 13.33 -12.58
CA LEU A 219 -11.09 12.02 -11.93
C LEU A 219 -11.01 10.90 -12.97
N VAL A 220 -11.75 11.01 -14.07
CA VAL A 220 -11.70 10.05 -15.19
C VAL A 220 -10.28 9.95 -15.76
N PHE A 221 -9.63 11.09 -15.99
CA PHE A 221 -8.25 11.13 -16.49
C PHE A 221 -7.23 10.66 -15.46
N ALA A 222 -7.38 10.96 -14.17
CA ALA A 222 -6.47 10.44 -13.14
C ALA A 222 -6.60 8.91 -13.00
N MET A 223 -7.83 8.38 -13.00
CA MET A 223 -8.10 6.94 -13.04
C MET A 223 -7.46 6.31 -14.28
N ALA A 224 -7.68 6.87 -15.46
CA ALA A 224 -7.11 6.37 -16.70
C ALA A 224 -5.57 6.47 -16.75
N ALA A 225 -4.97 7.51 -16.17
CA ALA A 225 -3.52 7.67 -16.08
C ALA A 225 -2.88 6.56 -15.22
N MET A 226 -3.41 6.35 -14.02
CA MET A 226 -2.99 5.25 -13.15
C MET A 226 -3.27 3.89 -13.80
N GLY A 227 -4.40 3.75 -14.47
CA GLY A 227 -4.77 2.58 -15.24
C GLY A 227 -3.78 2.24 -16.36
N ALA A 228 -3.37 3.24 -17.14
CA ALA A 228 -2.34 3.10 -18.17
C ALA A 228 -0.98 2.69 -17.59
N GLN A 229 -0.59 3.22 -16.42
CA GLN A 229 0.62 2.77 -15.71
C GLN A 229 0.51 1.29 -15.32
N TYR A 230 -0.63 0.85 -14.76
CA TYR A 230 -0.92 -0.57 -14.47
C TYR A 230 -1.02 -1.47 -15.72
N ARG A 231 -1.02 -0.89 -16.93
CA ARG A 231 -0.89 -1.59 -18.23
C ARG A 231 0.48 -1.41 -18.88
N PHE A 232 1.46 -0.81 -18.19
CA PHE A 232 2.81 -0.48 -18.67
C PHE A 232 2.87 0.52 -19.85
N GLU A 233 1.86 1.39 -19.98
CA GLU A 233 1.77 2.40 -21.05
C GLU A 233 2.12 3.79 -20.51
N ALA A 234 3.39 3.98 -20.15
CA ALA A 234 3.90 5.15 -19.44
C ALA A 234 3.69 6.49 -20.18
N GLU A 235 3.78 6.53 -21.51
CA GLU A 235 3.52 7.74 -22.29
C GLU A 235 2.05 8.18 -22.20
N SER A 236 1.12 7.22 -22.31
CA SER A 236 -0.31 7.46 -22.15
C SER A 236 -0.65 7.85 -20.71
N ALA A 237 -0.02 7.22 -19.72
CA ALA A 237 -0.15 7.57 -18.31
C ALA A 237 0.27 9.01 -18.03
N LEU A 238 1.42 9.45 -18.57
CA LEU A 238 1.89 10.84 -18.47
C LEU A 238 0.95 11.83 -19.18
N SER A 239 0.51 11.52 -20.39
CA SER A 239 -0.42 12.38 -21.16
C SER A 239 -1.74 12.60 -20.39
N LEU A 240 -2.33 11.53 -19.87
CA LEU A 240 -3.55 11.58 -19.05
C LEU A 240 -3.32 12.25 -17.69
N TYR A 241 -2.15 12.07 -17.06
CA TYR A 241 -1.77 12.78 -15.85
C TYR A 241 -1.76 14.30 -16.07
N TYR A 242 -1.10 14.79 -17.12
CA TYR A 242 -1.06 16.23 -17.39
C TYR A 242 -2.45 16.79 -17.74
N ALA A 243 -3.29 16.05 -18.45
CA ALA A 243 -4.68 16.44 -18.70
C ALA A 243 -5.49 16.56 -17.40
N ALA A 244 -5.39 15.57 -16.49
CA ALA A 244 -6.02 15.65 -15.17
C ALA A 244 -5.48 16.83 -14.34
N LYS A 245 -4.15 17.00 -14.32
CA LYS A 245 -3.45 18.02 -13.53
C LYS A 245 -3.82 19.44 -13.95
N SER A 246 -3.92 19.73 -15.26
CA SER A 246 -4.33 21.06 -15.73
C SER A 246 -5.76 21.42 -15.33
N ILE A 247 -6.70 20.45 -15.35
CA ILE A 247 -8.07 20.67 -14.87
C ILE A 247 -8.09 20.86 -13.34
N ILE A 248 -7.32 20.07 -12.59
CA ILE A 248 -7.14 20.23 -11.13
C ILE A 248 -6.63 21.64 -10.82
N ASP A 249 -5.58 22.11 -11.51
CA ASP A 249 -5.01 23.44 -11.29
C ASP A 249 -5.99 24.55 -11.65
N ALA A 250 -6.77 24.41 -12.71
CA ALA A 250 -7.85 25.35 -13.05
C ALA A 250 -8.91 25.43 -11.95
N ARG A 251 -9.30 24.30 -11.33
CA ARG A 251 -10.24 24.25 -10.19
C ARG A 251 -9.64 24.90 -8.95
N LEU A 252 -8.40 24.56 -8.59
CA LEU A 252 -7.67 25.14 -7.45
C LEU A 252 -7.54 26.66 -7.59
N ASN A 253 -7.18 27.15 -8.77
CA ASN A 253 -7.08 28.58 -9.08
C ASN A 253 -8.44 29.28 -8.98
N LYS A 254 -9.53 28.65 -9.41
CA LYS A 254 -10.89 29.19 -9.27
C LYS A 254 -11.32 29.32 -7.80
N VAL A 255 -11.02 28.32 -6.97
CA VAL A 255 -11.27 28.38 -5.51
C VAL A 255 -10.43 29.48 -4.87
N SER A 256 -9.13 29.54 -5.18
CA SER A 256 -8.21 30.58 -4.69
C SER A 256 -8.70 32.00 -5.04
N ALA A 257 -9.08 32.24 -6.29
CA ALA A 257 -9.65 33.52 -6.73
C ALA A 257 -10.95 33.87 -5.98
N ALA A 258 -11.83 32.91 -5.74
CA ALA A 258 -13.06 33.12 -4.97
C ALA A 258 -12.76 33.46 -3.48
N VAL A 259 -11.75 32.83 -2.87
CA VAL A 259 -11.27 33.18 -1.52
C VAL A 259 -10.75 34.62 -1.47
N VAL A 260 -9.92 35.01 -2.45
CA VAL A 260 -9.35 36.36 -2.55
C VAL A 260 -10.45 37.42 -2.73
N GLU A 261 -11.43 37.17 -3.61
CA GLU A 261 -12.57 38.08 -3.81
C GLU A 261 -13.48 38.17 -2.56
N ALA A 262 -13.73 37.05 -1.86
CA ALA A 262 -14.46 37.08 -0.59
C ALA A 262 -13.71 37.89 0.48
N ALA A 263 -12.39 37.73 0.60
CA ALA A 263 -11.56 38.51 1.52
C ALA A 263 -11.52 40.00 1.15
N ARG A 264 -11.41 40.33 -0.15
CA ARG A 264 -11.44 41.70 -0.69
C ARG A 264 -12.77 42.38 -0.40
N ASN A 265 -13.89 41.70 -0.63
CA ASN A 265 -15.22 42.22 -0.32
C ASN A 265 -15.40 42.41 1.20
N SER A 266 -14.91 41.48 2.02
CA SER A 266 -14.97 41.58 3.50
C SER A 266 -14.15 42.73 4.08
N THR A 267 -12.99 43.03 3.50
CA THR A 267 -12.12 44.15 3.95
C THR A 267 -12.56 45.51 3.40
N ILE A 268 -13.10 45.57 2.17
CA ILE A 268 -13.59 46.83 1.56
C ILE A 268 -15.00 47.20 2.06
N GLN A 269 -15.83 46.23 2.50
CA GLN A 269 -17.13 46.51 3.13
C GLN A 269 -17.05 46.83 4.63
N ALA A 270 -15.86 47.09 5.18
CA ALA A 270 -15.71 47.81 6.45
C ALA A 270 -16.12 49.29 6.31
N ARG A 271 -17.40 49.54 6.00
CA ARG A 271 -18.01 50.87 5.88
C ARG A 271 -18.39 51.44 7.27
N PRO A 272 -18.50 52.77 7.40
CA PRO A 272 -18.45 53.45 8.70
C PRO A 272 -19.67 53.15 9.58
N ALA A 273 -19.51 53.39 10.88
CA ALA A 273 -20.43 53.01 11.97
C ALA A 273 -21.76 53.80 12.04
N LEU A 274 -22.34 54.17 10.90
CA LEU A 274 -23.58 54.93 10.77
C LEU A 274 -24.47 54.34 9.67
N GLU A 275 -25.14 53.22 9.99
CA GLU A 275 -26.55 52.95 9.70
C GLU A 275 -26.88 51.49 10.08
N ALA A 276 -27.36 51.30 11.31
CA ALA A 276 -27.84 50.00 11.78
C ALA A 276 -29.26 49.73 11.25
N ILE A 277 -29.35 49.11 10.07
CA ILE A 277 -30.60 48.50 9.58
C ILE A 277 -30.39 46.97 9.56
N PRO A 278 -31.16 46.18 10.32
CA PRO A 278 -31.03 44.73 10.37
C PRO A 278 -31.69 44.10 9.14
N ASN A 279 -31.01 44.14 7.99
CA ASN A 279 -31.49 43.49 6.78
C ASN A 279 -31.13 42.00 6.74
N THR A 280 -32.18 41.22 6.58
CA THR A 280 -32.31 39.76 6.51
C THR A 280 -31.27 39.07 5.61
N ALA A 281 -30.72 37.95 6.09
CA ALA A 281 -30.19 36.84 5.31
C ALA A 281 -29.26 37.18 4.12
N ALA A 282 -28.15 37.88 4.38
CA ALA A 282 -26.98 37.71 3.54
C ALA A 282 -26.41 36.30 3.76
N ASN A 283 -26.54 35.41 2.76
CA ASN A 283 -26.05 34.03 2.85
C ASN A 283 -24.54 34.03 3.10
N SER A 284 -24.13 33.59 4.30
CA SER A 284 -22.74 33.33 4.68
C SER A 284 -22.18 32.07 4.00
N ALA A 285 -22.41 31.92 2.70
CA ALA A 285 -21.73 30.92 1.89
C ALA A 285 -20.26 31.33 1.79
N GLY A 286 -19.41 30.65 2.56
CA GLY A 286 -17.96 30.76 2.39
C GLY A 286 -17.54 30.40 0.96
N PRO A 287 -16.28 30.70 0.57
CA PRO A 287 -15.77 30.34 -0.74
C PRO A 287 -15.99 28.84 -1.01
N PRO A 288 -16.44 28.46 -2.21
CA PRO A 288 -16.87 27.09 -2.49
C PRO A 288 -15.71 26.11 -2.28
N ALA A 289 -15.94 25.10 -1.44
CA ALA A 289 -14.98 24.03 -1.25
C ALA A 289 -14.75 23.27 -2.56
N ILE A 290 -13.54 22.78 -2.77
CA ILE A 290 -13.24 21.85 -3.86
C ILE A 290 -13.96 20.52 -3.60
N SER A 291 -14.45 19.85 -4.63
CA SER A 291 -15.26 18.64 -4.45
C SER A 291 -14.40 17.43 -4.05
N ILE A 292 -15.04 16.43 -3.43
CA ILE A 292 -14.33 15.22 -2.97
C ILE A 292 -13.77 14.43 -4.15
N GLU A 293 -14.44 14.44 -5.29
CA GLU A 293 -14.01 13.81 -6.55
C GLU A 293 -12.72 14.45 -7.11
N THR A 294 -12.60 15.77 -7.02
CA THR A 294 -11.34 16.45 -7.39
C THR A 294 -10.23 16.11 -6.39
N ILE A 295 -10.52 15.97 -5.09
CA ILE A 295 -9.54 15.48 -4.09
C ILE A 295 -9.13 14.04 -4.38
N GLN A 296 -10.07 13.18 -4.79
CA GLN A 296 -9.82 11.80 -5.21
C GLN A 296 -8.91 11.76 -6.45
N ALA A 297 -9.15 12.63 -7.43
CA ALA A 297 -8.27 12.79 -8.60
C ALA A 297 -6.85 13.22 -8.17
N MET A 298 -6.74 14.22 -7.29
CA MET A 298 -5.46 14.66 -6.73
C MET A 298 -4.72 13.53 -6.00
N ILE A 299 -5.42 12.68 -5.24
CA ILE A 299 -4.85 11.51 -4.54
C ILE A 299 -4.26 10.50 -5.54
N ILE A 300 -4.94 10.25 -6.67
CA ILE A 300 -4.46 9.34 -7.72
C ILE A 300 -3.24 9.95 -8.43
N CYS A 301 -3.33 11.21 -8.87
CA CYS A 301 -2.22 11.96 -9.48
C CYS A 301 -0.99 12.01 -8.56
N MET A 302 -1.18 12.33 -7.27
CA MET A 302 -0.14 12.32 -6.25
C MET A 302 0.50 10.93 -6.16
N SER A 303 -0.31 9.87 -6.11
CA SER A 303 0.19 8.49 -6.01
C SER A 303 1.06 8.11 -7.20
N LEU A 304 0.65 8.46 -8.43
CA LEU A 304 1.42 8.22 -9.64
C LEU A 304 2.78 8.93 -9.59
N CYS A 305 2.77 10.23 -9.27
CA CYS A 305 3.98 11.05 -9.16
C CYS A 305 4.90 10.62 -8.00
N SER A 306 4.33 10.02 -6.96
CA SER A 306 5.08 9.55 -5.79
C SER A 306 5.97 8.35 -6.11
N TRP A 307 5.52 7.45 -6.97
CA TRP A 307 6.16 6.13 -7.12
C TRP A 307 6.81 5.91 -8.47
N GLU A 308 6.32 6.59 -9.51
CA GLU A 308 6.87 6.49 -10.86
C GLU A 308 7.87 7.62 -11.11
N TYR A 309 7.42 8.66 -11.78
CA TYR A 309 8.25 9.62 -12.47
C TYR A 309 9.06 10.48 -11.48
N LYS A 310 10.38 10.20 -11.39
CA LYS A 310 11.36 10.97 -10.58
C LYS A 310 11.16 12.49 -10.69
N ASN A 311 10.95 12.98 -11.90
CA ASN A 311 10.83 14.41 -12.20
C ASN A 311 9.52 15.03 -11.68
N LEU A 312 8.52 14.21 -11.35
CA LEU A 312 7.22 14.63 -10.78
C LEU A 312 7.15 14.40 -9.25
N LEU A 313 8.21 13.92 -8.60
CA LEU A 313 8.24 13.84 -7.13
C LEU A 313 7.97 15.19 -6.43
N PRO A 314 8.41 16.36 -6.96
CA PRO A 314 7.99 17.66 -6.42
C PRO A 314 6.48 17.90 -6.54
N ASP A 315 5.87 17.57 -7.67
CA ASP A 315 4.41 17.65 -7.87
C ASP A 315 3.66 16.76 -6.88
N ALA A 316 4.19 15.57 -6.57
CA ALA A 316 3.61 14.68 -5.56
C ALA A 316 3.56 15.34 -4.18
N PHE A 317 4.61 16.04 -3.76
CA PHE A 317 4.62 16.76 -2.49
C PHE A 317 3.72 17.99 -2.50
N ILE A 318 3.67 18.75 -3.60
CA ILE A 318 2.75 19.90 -3.76
C ILE A 318 1.29 19.44 -3.67
N LEU A 319 0.92 18.38 -4.42
CA LEU A 319 -0.41 17.78 -4.37
C LEU A 319 -0.73 17.28 -2.95
N ALA A 320 0.23 16.68 -2.24
CA ALA A 320 0.03 16.22 -0.87
C ALA A 320 -0.34 17.34 0.10
N GLU A 321 0.34 18.50 0.02
CA GLU A 321 -0.03 19.69 0.81
C GLU A 321 -1.42 20.23 0.43
N GLN A 322 -1.73 20.29 -0.88
CA GLN A 322 -3.02 20.78 -1.37
C GLN A 322 -4.18 19.85 -0.95
N ILE A 323 -4.00 18.52 -1.02
CA ILE A 323 -4.99 17.54 -0.55
C ILE A 323 -5.30 17.78 0.93
N VAL A 324 -4.28 17.87 1.79
CA VAL A 324 -4.54 18.01 3.23
C VAL A 324 -5.12 19.37 3.60
N LEU A 325 -4.74 20.44 2.87
CA LEU A 325 -5.36 21.75 2.99
C LEU A 325 -6.87 21.69 2.68
N HIS A 326 -7.24 21.06 1.57
CA HIS A 326 -8.64 21.00 1.14
C HIS A 326 -9.50 20.00 1.93
N LEU A 327 -8.92 18.91 2.44
CA LEU A 327 -9.58 18.04 3.41
C LEU A 327 -9.97 18.80 4.70
N ARG A 328 -9.08 19.68 5.18
CA ARG A 328 -9.35 20.54 6.35
C ARG A 328 -10.36 21.65 6.05
N GLN A 329 -10.24 22.32 4.88
CA GLN A 329 -11.13 23.42 4.50
C GLN A 329 -12.56 22.97 4.15
N GLY A 330 -12.74 21.79 3.57
CA GLY A 330 -14.04 21.26 3.15
C GLY A 330 -14.84 20.52 4.23
N ASP A 331 -14.44 20.62 5.50
CA ASP A 331 -15.03 19.90 6.65
C ASP A 331 -15.09 18.36 6.46
N TYR A 332 -14.20 17.81 5.61
CA TYR A 332 -14.16 16.39 5.25
C TYR A 332 -13.66 15.49 6.39
N LEU A 333 -12.99 16.05 7.39
CA LEU A 333 -12.49 15.34 8.57
C LEU A 333 -13.54 15.18 9.69
N ARG A 334 -14.71 15.84 9.56
CA ARG A 334 -15.73 15.88 10.60
C ARG A 334 -16.61 14.63 10.59
N GLN A 335 -17.01 14.21 11.79
CA GLN A 335 -17.96 13.13 12.03
C GLN A 335 -19.30 13.40 11.32
N GLU A 336 -19.84 12.35 10.70
CA GLU A 336 -21.18 12.35 10.12
C GLU A 336 -22.25 12.05 11.18
N ASP A 337 -23.19 12.98 11.31
CA ASP A 337 -24.47 12.73 11.97
C ASP A 337 -25.25 11.68 11.16
N PRO A 338 -25.74 10.60 11.78
CA PRO A 338 -26.47 9.55 11.07
C PRO A 338 -27.83 10.09 10.59
N ALA A 339 -28.10 9.98 9.30
CA ALA A 339 -29.46 10.13 8.79
C ALA A 339 -30.31 8.92 9.22
N GLU A 340 -31.51 9.17 9.73
CA GLU A 340 -32.41 8.09 10.19
C GLU A 340 -32.84 7.18 9.02
N ASP A 341 -33.03 7.75 7.84
CA ASP A 341 -33.39 7.06 6.58
C ASP A 341 -32.26 7.14 5.52
N GLU A 342 -31.03 6.76 5.89
CA GLU A 342 -29.88 6.77 4.95
C GLU A 342 -30.05 5.75 3.80
N THR A 343 -30.25 6.25 2.57
CA THR A 343 -30.30 5.40 1.37
C THR A 343 -28.94 4.79 1.04
N TRP A 344 -28.91 3.65 0.35
CA TRP A 344 -27.67 2.98 -0.07
C TRP A 344 -26.69 3.90 -0.83
N LEU A 345 -27.20 4.77 -1.72
CA LEU A 345 -26.36 5.71 -2.47
C LEU A 345 -25.78 6.82 -1.58
N GLN A 346 -26.55 7.34 -0.62
CA GLN A 346 -26.05 8.29 0.38
C GLN A 346 -24.99 7.63 1.27
N TRP A 347 -25.22 6.39 1.71
CA TRP A 347 -24.22 5.63 2.47
C TRP A 347 -22.93 5.40 1.68
N ILE A 348 -23.00 5.12 0.37
CA ILE A 348 -21.81 5.02 -0.49
C ILE A 348 -21.05 6.35 -0.55
N GLN A 349 -21.76 7.49 -0.64
CA GLN A 349 -21.12 8.80 -0.63
C GLN A 349 -20.42 9.07 0.71
N CYS A 350 -21.09 8.81 1.85
CA CYS A 350 -20.52 8.94 3.19
C CYS A 350 -19.31 8.01 3.40
N GLU A 351 -19.45 6.72 3.10
CA GLU A 351 -18.36 5.75 3.23
C GLU A 351 -17.20 6.06 2.26
N GLY A 352 -17.48 6.46 1.02
CA GLY A 352 -16.47 6.90 0.06
C GLY A 352 -15.70 8.13 0.54
N ARG A 353 -16.37 9.10 1.17
CA ARG A 353 -15.76 10.25 1.84
C ARG A 353 -14.83 9.82 2.97
N ARG A 354 -15.29 8.96 3.89
CA ARG A 354 -14.47 8.38 4.98
C ARG A 354 -13.25 7.64 4.43
N ARG A 355 -13.45 6.77 3.45
CA ARG A 355 -12.40 5.98 2.78
C ARG A 355 -11.37 6.87 2.09
N THR A 356 -11.80 7.95 1.43
CA THR A 356 -10.90 8.95 0.80
C THR A 356 -9.97 9.59 1.83
N VAL A 357 -10.50 10.01 2.99
CA VAL A 357 -9.69 10.57 4.09
C VAL A 357 -8.68 9.54 4.62
N PHE A 358 -9.12 8.30 4.86
CA PHE A 358 -8.24 7.24 5.36
C PHE A 358 -7.17 6.84 4.34
N ILE A 359 -7.46 6.85 3.03
CA ILE A 359 -6.46 6.62 1.99
C ILE A 359 -5.46 7.77 1.89
N ALA A 360 -5.89 9.03 2.01
CA ALA A 360 -4.98 10.17 2.08
C ALA A 360 -4.01 10.02 3.27
N PHE A 361 -4.53 9.72 4.46
CA PHE A 361 -3.72 9.42 5.65
C PHE A 361 -2.70 8.29 5.44
N ILE A 362 -3.13 7.18 4.84
CA ILE A 362 -2.24 6.04 4.52
C ILE A 362 -1.11 6.47 3.57
N LEU A 363 -1.43 7.21 2.50
CA LEU A 363 -0.45 7.66 1.52
C LEU A 363 0.53 8.69 2.11
N PHE A 364 0.07 9.63 2.93
CA PHE A 364 0.94 10.56 3.65
C PHE A 364 1.86 9.85 4.65
N ASN A 365 1.36 8.82 5.33
CA ASN A 365 2.21 7.98 6.18
C ASN A 365 3.23 7.18 5.36
N LEU A 366 2.89 6.74 4.13
CA LEU A 366 3.88 6.11 3.23
C LEU A 366 4.94 7.11 2.74
N HIS A 367 4.59 8.37 2.50
CA HIS A 367 5.59 9.43 2.28
C HIS A 367 6.48 9.66 3.51
N SER A 368 5.92 9.53 4.71
CA SER A 368 6.67 9.68 5.96
C SER A 368 7.61 8.50 6.19
N ILE A 369 7.15 7.27 5.91
CA ILE A 369 7.92 6.03 5.97
C ILE A 369 9.05 6.04 4.91
N PHE A 370 8.78 6.45 3.67
CA PHE A 370 9.70 6.25 2.56
C PHE A 370 10.61 7.45 2.26
N TYR A 371 10.11 8.68 2.34
CA TYR A 371 10.88 9.88 2.03
C TYR A 371 11.41 10.62 3.26
N ASP A 372 11.26 10.03 4.46
CA ASP A 372 11.60 10.65 5.74
C ASP A 372 10.96 12.06 5.89
N THR A 373 9.73 12.23 5.37
CA THR A 373 8.99 13.52 5.44
C THR A 373 8.08 13.59 6.67
N PRO A 374 7.81 14.77 7.25
CA PRO A 374 6.87 14.90 8.35
C PRO A 374 5.44 14.45 7.97
N PRO A 375 4.67 13.84 8.89
CA PRO A 375 3.29 13.46 8.63
C PRO A 375 2.39 14.69 8.38
N ARG A 376 1.77 14.74 7.20
CA ARG A 376 0.90 15.84 6.76
C ARG A 376 -0.46 15.88 7.47
N LEU A 377 -0.98 14.71 7.81
CA LEU A 377 -2.26 14.50 8.49
C LEU A 377 -2.01 13.59 9.72
N MET A 378 -2.29 14.12 10.91
CA MET A 378 -2.00 13.45 12.17
C MET A 378 -3.14 12.49 12.55
N ALA A 379 -2.83 11.35 13.15
CA ALA A 379 -3.83 10.35 13.58
C ALA A 379 -4.93 10.96 14.47
N ARG A 380 -4.60 11.96 15.30
CA ARG A 380 -5.56 12.70 16.13
C ARG A 380 -6.61 13.50 15.33
N GLU A 381 -6.32 13.88 14.09
CA GLU A 381 -7.28 14.61 13.23
C GLU A 381 -8.37 13.68 12.69
N LEU A 382 -8.18 12.36 12.80
CA LEU A 382 -9.14 11.33 12.39
C LEU A 382 -10.01 10.80 13.54
N TRP A 383 -9.78 11.29 14.76
CA TRP A 383 -10.26 10.64 16.00
C TRP A 383 -11.78 10.42 16.06
N SER A 384 -12.56 11.35 15.50
CA SER A 384 -14.03 11.31 15.46
C SER A 384 -14.61 10.61 14.22
N ILE A 385 -13.78 10.21 13.25
CA ILE A 385 -14.24 9.55 12.02
C ILE A 385 -14.59 8.08 12.36
N LYS A 386 -15.79 7.63 11.95
CA LYS A 386 -16.20 6.22 12.06
C LYS A 386 -15.23 5.32 11.30
N MET A 387 -14.89 4.17 11.87
CA MET A 387 -14.02 3.19 11.22
C MET A 387 -14.59 2.75 9.86
N PRO A 388 -13.75 2.50 8.85
CA PRO A 388 -14.21 2.08 7.53
C PRO A 388 -14.92 0.72 7.65
N GLN A 389 -16.02 0.58 6.91
CA GLN A 389 -16.87 -0.61 6.96
C GLN A 389 -16.21 -1.79 6.25
N GLN A 390 -16.69 -3.01 6.51
CA GLN A 390 -16.17 -4.23 5.88
C GLN A 390 -16.29 -4.20 4.36
N GLU A 391 -15.39 -4.89 3.66
CA GLU A 391 -15.33 -4.85 2.19
C GLU A 391 -16.62 -5.37 1.53
N ALA A 392 -17.29 -6.35 2.15
CA ALA A 392 -18.58 -6.86 1.67
C ALA A 392 -19.69 -5.78 1.64
N HIS A 393 -19.69 -4.83 2.58
CA HIS A 393 -20.64 -3.72 2.55
C HIS A 393 -20.31 -2.72 1.44
N TRP A 394 -19.03 -2.46 1.24
CA TRP A 394 -18.55 -1.49 0.25
C TRP A 394 -18.80 -1.98 -1.17
N TRP A 395 -18.45 -3.24 -1.46
CA TRP A 395 -18.54 -3.86 -2.78
C TRP A 395 -19.91 -4.45 -3.15
N ALA A 396 -20.95 -4.23 -2.33
CA ALA A 396 -22.32 -4.55 -2.71
C ALA A 396 -22.68 -3.87 -4.04
N ASN A 397 -23.38 -4.58 -4.92
CA ASN A 397 -23.75 -4.12 -6.26
C ASN A 397 -25.19 -3.60 -6.33
N THR A 398 -26.00 -3.84 -5.29
CA THR A 398 -27.38 -3.36 -5.19
C THR A 398 -27.73 -2.98 -3.75
N ALA A 399 -28.74 -2.12 -3.58
CA ALA A 399 -29.27 -1.76 -2.27
C ALA A 399 -29.79 -2.97 -1.49
N LEU A 400 -30.40 -3.95 -2.17
CA LEU A 400 -30.91 -5.19 -1.57
C LEU A 400 -29.77 -6.07 -1.02
N GLU A 401 -28.69 -6.24 -1.81
CA GLU A 401 -27.49 -6.96 -1.37
C GLU A 401 -26.83 -6.27 -0.17
N TRP A 402 -26.71 -4.95 -0.22
CA TRP A 402 -26.18 -4.14 0.88
C TRP A 402 -27.00 -4.29 2.17
N GLU A 403 -28.34 -4.24 2.09
CA GLU A 403 -29.23 -4.42 3.24
C GLU A 403 -29.14 -5.84 3.82
N GLU A 404 -29.09 -6.87 2.96
CA GLU A 404 -28.92 -8.27 3.36
C GLU A 404 -27.61 -8.47 4.13
N ILE A 405 -26.50 -7.91 3.63
CA ILE A 405 -25.19 -7.98 4.29
C ILE A 405 -25.24 -7.27 5.64
N ARG A 406 -25.82 -6.06 5.74
CA ARG A 406 -25.96 -5.34 7.03
C ARG A 406 -26.80 -6.09 8.06
N ARG A 407 -27.80 -6.85 7.63
CA ARG A 407 -28.64 -7.66 8.54
C ARG A 407 -27.88 -8.87 9.09
N ARG A 408 -26.98 -9.46 8.29
CA ARG A 408 -26.12 -10.58 8.68
C ARG A 408 -24.91 -10.13 9.52
N ASP A 409 -24.31 -9.01 9.12
CA ASP A 409 -23.04 -8.50 9.61
C ASP A 409 -23.20 -7.01 10.01
N PRO A 410 -23.61 -6.71 11.27
CA PRO A 410 -23.96 -5.34 11.67
C PRO A 410 -22.82 -4.30 11.46
N PRO A 411 -23.16 -3.07 11.04
CA PRO A 411 -22.18 -2.01 10.79
C PRO A 411 -21.24 -1.68 11.96
N ILE A 412 -20.00 -1.30 11.64
CA ILE A 412 -19.01 -0.87 12.63
C ILE A 412 -19.35 0.56 13.08
N CYS A 413 -19.85 0.71 14.30
CA CYS A 413 -20.25 2.03 14.85
C CYS A 413 -19.12 2.82 15.52
N ARG A 414 -17.97 2.20 15.80
CA ARG A 414 -16.87 2.83 16.57
C ARG A 414 -16.05 3.80 15.72
N THR A 415 -15.50 4.83 16.35
CA THR A 415 -14.57 5.77 15.73
C THR A 415 -13.14 5.22 15.65
N PHE A 416 -12.29 5.84 14.84
CA PHE A 416 -10.84 5.59 14.85
C PHE A 416 -10.25 5.84 16.23
N GLY A 417 -10.66 6.92 16.91
CA GLY A 417 -10.20 7.24 18.26
C GLY A 417 -10.56 6.19 19.30
N ASP A 418 -11.78 5.65 19.24
CA ASP A 418 -12.22 4.56 20.11
C ASP A 418 -11.36 3.31 19.96
N TYR A 419 -11.11 2.89 18.71
CA TYR A 419 -10.33 1.70 18.41
C TYR A 419 -8.84 1.89 18.74
N TYR A 420 -8.28 3.04 18.38
CA TYR A 420 -6.89 3.39 18.67
C TYR A 420 -6.62 3.48 20.18
N SER A 421 -7.53 4.09 20.93
CA SER A 421 -7.46 4.17 22.40
C SER A 421 -7.36 2.79 23.03
N ASP A 422 -8.20 1.84 22.59
CA ASP A 422 -8.18 0.51 23.18
C ASP A 422 -6.90 -0.29 22.86
N LEU A 423 -6.28 -0.08 21.69
CA LEU A 423 -4.98 -0.69 21.38
C LEU A 423 -3.93 -0.24 22.41
N VAL A 424 -3.82 1.06 22.65
CA VAL A 424 -2.76 1.64 23.50
C VAL A 424 -3.05 1.53 25.00
N VAL A 425 -4.32 1.68 25.42
CA VAL A 425 -4.72 1.71 26.84
C VAL A 425 -5.13 0.31 27.33
N PRO A 426 -4.50 -0.24 28.39
CA PRO A 426 -4.97 -1.47 29.03
C PRO A 426 -6.39 -1.33 29.57
N ARG A 427 -7.25 -2.29 29.22
CA ARG A 427 -8.64 -2.42 29.70
C ARG A 427 -8.93 -3.90 29.94
N GLU A 428 -9.23 -4.24 31.20
CA GLU A 428 -9.43 -5.62 31.67
C GLU A 428 -10.64 -6.29 31.02
N SER A 429 -11.69 -5.51 30.71
CA SER A 429 -12.93 -6.01 30.10
C SER A 429 -13.03 -5.69 28.60
N ARG A 430 -12.20 -6.33 27.77
CA ARG A 430 -12.39 -6.30 26.31
C ARG A 430 -13.57 -7.19 25.90
N GLY A 431 -14.76 -6.61 25.81
CA GLY A 431 -15.93 -7.28 25.23
C GLY A 431 -15.70 -7.70 23.76
N SER A 432 -16.50 -8.66 23.28
CA SER A 432 -16.43 -9.23 21.92
C SER A 432 -16.61 -8.22 20.77
N ASN A 433 -17.05 -7.00 21.08
CA ASN A 433 -17.24 -5.85 20.18
C ASN A 433 -15.92 -5.15 19.77
N HIS A 434 -14.77 -5.80 19.93
CA HIS A 434 -13.45 -5.26 19.60
C HIS A 434 -13.04 -5.43 18.12
N ARG A 435 -13.95 -5.92 17.28
CA ARG A 435 -13.70 -6.22 15.87
C ARG A 435 -13.71 -4.95 15.01
N THR A 436 -12.82 -4.92 14.02
CA THR A 436 -12.81 -3.92 12.95
C THR A 436 -12.68 -4.62 11.59
N SER A 437 -12.80 -3.88 10.49
CA SER A 437 -12.55 -4.36 9.13
C SER A 437 -11.05 -4.47 8.84
N ALA A 438 -10.66 -5.17 7.79
CA ALA A 438 -9.29 -5.24 7.31
C ALA A 438 -8.75 -3.85 6.90
N PHE A 439 -9.62 -2.98 6.37
CA PHE A 439 -9.29 -1.57 6.18
C PHE A 439 -9.04 -0.87 7.52
N GLY A 440 -9.89 -1.10 8.53
CA GLY A 440 -9.68 -0.60 9.88
C GLY A 440 -8.36 -1.07 10.52
N CYS A 441 -7.98 -2.33 10.30
CA CYS A 441 -6.68 -2.86 10.69
C CYS A 441 -5.53 -2.13 9.98
N LEU A 442 -5.64 -1.86 8.67
CA LEU A 442 -4.67 -1.08 7.90
C LEU A 442 -4.52 0.37 8.41
N VAL A 443 -5.64 1.06 8.63
CA VAL A 443 -5.62 2.45 9.14
C VAL A 443 -5.01 2.52 10.55
N SER A 444 -5.39 1.61 11.44
CA SER A 444 -4.89 1.59 12.82
C SER A 444 -3.41 1.27 12.93
N ILE A 445 -2.88 0.35 12.12
CA ILE A 445 -1.43 0.07 12.13
C ILE A 445 -0.62 1.23 11.55
N HIS A 446 -1.13 1.93 10.54
CA HIS A 446 -0.54 3.21 10.08
C HIS A 446 -0.53 4.28 11.19
N GLY A 447 -1.60 4.36 11.99
CA GLY A 447 -1.63 5.22 13.18
C GLY A 447 -0.56 4.85 14.22
N LEU A 448 -0.35 3.56 14.49
CA LEU A 448 0.70 3.11 15.41
C LEU A 448 2.10 3.44 14.87
N VAL A 449 2.38 3.17 13.59
CA VAL A 449 3.67 3.53 12.95
C VAL A 449 3.93 5.02 13.05
N GLN A 450 2.94 5.87 12.76
CA GLN A 450 3.07 7.32 12.86
C GLN A 450 3.42 7.77 14.29
N GLN A 451 2.76 7.22 15.31
CA GLN A 451 3.07 7.58 16.71
C GLN A 451 4.43 7.03 17.17
N ILE A 452 4.86 5.85 16.70
CA ILE A 452 6.20 5.30 16.98
C ILE A 452 7.31 6.20 16.39
N GLN A 453 7.10 6.72 15.17
CA GLN A 453 8.00 7.67 14.52
C GLN A 453 8.05 9.00 15.29
N LEU A 454 6.90 9.66 15.45
CA LEU A 454 6.81 10.96 16.14
C LEU A 454 7.36 10.93 17.57
N THR A 455 7.21 9.80 18.28
CA THR A 455 7.77 9.64 19.63
C THR A 455 9.29 9.59 19.61
N ARG A 456 9.91 8.94 18.61
CA ARG A 456 11.37 9.00 18.41
C ARG A 456 11.80 10.42 18.09
N ASP A 457 11.23 11.02 17.06
CA ASP A 457 11.62 12.36 16.58
C ASP A 457 11.52 13.40 17.71
N THR A 458 10.51 13.29 18.57
CA THR A 458 10.36 14.14 19.75
C THR A 458 11.46 13.91 20.80
N LEU A 459 11.86 12.66 21.07
CA LEU A 459 12.92 12.34 22.03
C LEU A 459 14.31 12.77 21.51
N LEU A 460 14.58 12.58 20.21
CA LEU A 460 15.79 13.08 19.54
C LEU A 460 15.99 14.59 19.79
N HIS A 461 14.91 15.37 19.84
CA HIS A 461 14.99 16.83 20.03
C HIS A 461 15.03 17.31 21.49
N ILE A 462 14.87 16.42 22.48
CA ILE A 462 14.76 16.79 23.91
C ILE A 462 15.95 16.29 24.74
N ASP A 463 16.58 15.17 24.35
CA ASP A 463 17.67 14.57 25.12
C ASP A 463 19.05 15.26 24.94
N ILE A 464 19.97 14.89 25.83
CA ILE A 464 21.16 15.67 26.23
C ILE A 464 22.13 15.93 25.05
N PRO A 465 22.66 17.16 24.88
CA PRO A 465 23.70 17.44 23.89
C PRO A 465 24.98 16.64 24.18
N GLY A 466 25.26 15.64 23.35
CA GLY A 466 26.45 14.80 23.44
C GLY A 466 26.20 13.28 23.39
N ALA A 467 24.95 12.83 23.48
CA ALA A 467 24.58 11.46 23.13
C ALA A 467 24.54 11.27 21.60
N ASP A 468 24.82 10.06 21.12
CA ASP A 468 24.53 9.70 19.73
C ASP A 468 23.02 9.45 19.62
N LEU A 469 22.28 10.51 19.29
CA LEU A 469 20.82 10.55 19.28
C LEU A 469 20.21 9.40 18.46
N ASP A 470 20.83 9.04 17.33
CA ASP A 470 20.33 8.00 16.43
C ASP A 470 20.32 6.58 17.04
N THR A 471 21.09 6.33 18.10
CA THR A 471 21.15 5.03 18.80
C THR A 471 20.29 4.96 20.07
N THR A 472 19.78 6.09 20.57
CA THR A 472 19.15 6.13 21.90
C THR A 472 17.84 5.31 21.93
N PRO A 473 17.74 4.26 22.77
CA PRO A 473 16.56 3.41 22.81
C PRO A 473 15.38 4.10 23.52
N LEU A 474 14.16 3.80 23.06
CA LEU A 474 12.94 4.23 23.78
C LEU A 474 12.97 3.76 25.24
N SER A 475 12.44 4.59 26.15
CA SER A 475 12.25 4.22 27.55
C SER A 475 11.36 2.98 27.68
N GLU A 476 11.58 2.17 28.71
CA GLU A 476 10.91 0.85 28.85
C GLU A 476 9.39 0.96 28.89
N ASP A 477 8.83 1.97 29.57
CA ASP A 477 7.39 2.24 29.60
C ASP A 477 6.81 2.57 28.21
N VAL A 478 7.49 3.43 27.44
CA VAL A 478 7.07 3.80 26.08
C VAL A 478 7.17 2.61 25.14
N TYR A 479 8.28 1.86 25.21
CA TYR A 479 8.47 0.63 24.46
C TYR A 479 7.36 -0.40 24.78
N MET A 480 7.08 -0.66 26.06
CA MET A 480 6.05 -1.62 26.49
C MET A 480 4.62 -1.16 26.19
N LYS A 481 4.34 0.13 26.09
CA LYS A 481 3.05 0.65 25.59
C LYS A 481 2.86 0.30 24.12
N PHE A 482 3.83 0.61 23.25
CA PHE A 482 3.73 0.27 21.83
C PHE A 482 3.79 -1.25 21.57
N ARG A 483 4.64 -2.00 22.28
CA ARG A 483 4.70 -3.47 22.21
C ARG A 483 3.33 -4.09 22.51
N ARG A 484 2.68 -3.69 23.62
CA ARG A 484 1.34 -4.18 23.97
C ARG A 484 0.29 -3.77 22.92
N ALA A 485 0.37 -2.57 22.35
CA ALA A 485 -0.52 -2.14 21.28
C ALA A 485 -0.37 -2.99 20.01
N LEU A 486 0.85 -3.37 19.62
CA LEU A 486 1.11 -4.27 18.50
C LEU A 486 0.58 -5.69 18.78
N CYS A 487 0.84 -6.27 19.95
CA CYS A 487 0.30 -7.58 20.33
C CYS A 487 -1.25 -7.60 20.33
N ARG A 488 -1.88 -6.51 20.74
CA ARG A 488 -3.35 -6.34 20.72
C ARG A 488 -3.91 -6.16 19.31
N TRP A 489 -3.17 -5.49 18.43
CA TRP A 489 -3.51 -5.36 17.02
C TRP A 489 -3.46 -6.74 16.35
N ASP A 490 -2.41 -7.52 16.59
CA ASP A 490 -2.22 -8.86 16.04
C ASP A 490 -3.31 -9.84 16.53
N SER A 491 -3.59 -9.84 17.83
CA SER A 491 -4.69 -10.61 18.43
C SER A 491 -6.06 -10.22 17.85
N GLY A 492 -6.27 -8.92 17.61
CA GLY A 492 -7.50 -8.40 17.00
C GLY A 492 -7.64 -8.77 15.52
N TRP A 493 -6.53 -8.75 14.77
CA TRP A 493 -6.46 -9.20 13.38
C TRP A 493 -6.77 -10.70 13.28
N ALA A 494 -6.06 -11.54 14.04
CA ALA A 494 -6.27 -12.99 14.07
C ALA A 494 -7.73 -13.37 14.39
N SER A 495 -8.37 -12.63 15.31
CA SER A 495 -9.77 -12.85 15.73
C SER A 495 -10.84 -12.31 14.76
N SER A 496 -10.46 -11.58 13.70
CA SER A 496 -11.40 -11.01 12.73
C SER A 496 -12.06 -12.10 11.86
N ARG A 497 -13.15 -11.78 11.15
CA ARG A 497 -13.72 -12.73 10.16
C ARG A 497 -13.01 -12.67 8.82
N GLU A 498 -12.32 -11.57 8.52
CA GLU A 498 -11.55 -11.38 7.28
C GLU A 498 -10.14 -11.99 7.37
N SER A 499 -9.71 -12.52 8.53
CA SER A 499 -8.49 -13.32 8.70
C SER A 499 -8.66 -14.82 8.38
N THR A 500 -9.90 -15.32 8.27
CA THR A 500 -10.13 -16.75 7.96
C THR A 500 -9.73 -17.10 6.54
N THR A 501 -9.74 -16.11 5.64
CA THR A 501 -9.05 -16.16 4.37
C THR A 501 -7.60 -15.77 4.64
N GLN A 502 -6.62 -16.66 4.36
CA GLN A 502 -5.21 -16.27 4.44
C GLN A 502 -5.01 -14.99 3.60
N PRO A 503 -4.25 -13.99 4.07
CA PRO A 503 -4.04 -12.72 3.35
C PRO A 503 -3.11 -12.91 2.15
N ILE A 504 -3.58 -13.66 1.17
CA ILE A 504 -3.06 -13.74 -0.18
C ILE A 504 -3.65 -12.54 -0.91
N ALA A 505 -2.76 -11.73 -1.46
CA ALA A 505 -3.02 -10.47 -2.17
C ALA A 505 -4.35 -10.36 -2.93
N HIS A 506 -4.68 -11.33 -3.79
CA HIS A 506 -5.89 -11.31 -4.63
C HIS A 506 -7.21 -11.50 -3.87
N MET A 507 -7.18 -12.11 -2.69
CA MET A 507 -8.37 -12.45 -1.91
C MET A 507 -8.62 -11.51 -0.73
N ALA A 508 -7.55 -10.90 -0.17
CA ALA A 508 -7.65 -9.99 0.98
C ALA A 508 -6.56 -8.89 0.93
N PRO A 509 -6.61 -7.98 -0.06
CA PRO A 509 -5.56 -6.98 -0.35
C PRO A 509 -5.28 -6.03 0.81
N LEU A 510 -6.31 -5.66 1.58
CA LEU A 510 -6.17 -4.73 2.71
C LEU A 510 -5.54 -5.38 3.94
N GLY A 511 -5.93 -6.62 4.25
CA GLY A 511 -5.29 -7.41 5.31
C GLY A 511 -3.82 -7.69 4.97
N PHE A 512 -3.55 -8.02 3.71
CA PHE A 512 -2.18 -8.21 3.22
C PHE A 512 -1.35 -6.93 3.33
N ASN A 513 -1.88 -5.76 2.91
CA ASN A 513 -1.25 -4.46 3.15
C ASN A 513 -1.00 -4.21 4.66
N ALA A 514 -1.96 -4.53 5.52
CA ALA A 514 -1.88 -4.24 6.95
C ALA A 514 -0.78 -5.05 7.64
N THR A 515 -0.63 -6.34 7.30
CA THR A 515 0.48 -7.17 7.82
C THR A 515 1.86 -6.70 7.34
N ALA A 516 1.97 -6.08 6.16
CA ALA A 516 3.21 -5.46 5.70
C ALA A 516 3.59 -4.22 6.55
N VAL A 517 2.62 -3.36 6.87
CA VAL A 517 2.84 -2.19 7.75
C VAL A 517 3.10 -2.61 9.20
N PHE A 518 2.51 -3.71 9.66
CA PHE A 518 2.80 -4.29 10.98
C PHE A 518 4.27 -4.70 11.14
N ARG A 519 4.90 -5.24 10.09
CA ARG A 519 6.34 -5.54 10.08
C ARG A 519 7.19 -4.26 10.17
N ILE A 520 6.83 -3.22 9.41
CA ILE A 520 7.44 -1.89 9.53
C ILE A 520 7.31 -1.36 10.96
N ALA A 521 6.15 -1.54 11.61
CA ALA A 521 5.92 -1.12 12.99
C ALA A 521 6.86 -1.83 13.99
N TRP A 522 7.09 -3.13 13.85
CA TRP A 522 8.03 -3.87 14.71
C TRP A 522 9.48 -3.46 14.49
N ILE A 523 9.92 -3.34 13.23
CA ILE A 523 11.28 -2.87 12.92
C ILE A 523 11.48 -1.47 13.52
N ARG A 524 10.58 -0.53 13.19
CA ARG A 524 10.67 0.85 13.67
C ARG A 524 10.42 0.99 15.16
N LEU A 525 9.76 0.06 15.85
CA LEU A 525 9.64 0.09 17.31
C LEU A 525 10.99 -0.19 17.99
N CYS A 526 11.83 -1.03 17.40
CA CYS A 526 13.04 -1.55 18.05
C CYS A 526 14.34 -1.02 17.46
N PHE A 527 14.34 -0.53 16.22
CA PHE A 527 15.52 -0.05 15.49
C PHE A 527 15.20 1.26 14.74
N ASN A 528 16.03 2.28 14.97
CA ASN A 528 15.96 3.51 14.19
C ASN A 528 16.95 3.41 13.01
N ALA A 529 16.44 3.09 11.82
CA ALA A 529 17.25 3.23 10.60
C ALA A 529 17.36 4.73 10.29
N VAL A 530 18.56 5.29 10.47
CA VAL A 530 18.96 6.71 10.35
C VAL A 530 18.08 7.54 9.41
N PRO A 531 17.61 8.74 9.83
CA PRO A 531 16.90 9.66 8.94
C PRO A 531 17.81 10.10 7.79
N SER A 532 17.26 10.20 6.57
CA SER A 532 17.96 10.36 5.29
C SER A 532 18.47 9.05 4.65
N ARG A 533 17.53 8.13 4.39
CA ARG A 533 17.76 7.05 3.40
C ARG A 533 17.99 7.56 1.97
N ASN A 534 17.76 8.86 1.74
CA ASN A 534 17.95 9.58 0.48
C ASN A 534 17.14 9.01 -0.70
N PHE A 535 16.03 8.31 -0.47
CA PHE A 535 15.19 7.73 -1.52
C PHE A 535 14.59 8.79 -2.47
N SER A 536 14.45 10.04 -2.03
CA SER A 536 14.07 11.19 -2.86
C SER A 536 15.09 11.48 -3.97
N SER A 537 16.37 11.09 -3.81
CA SER A 537 17.40 11.28 -4.84
C SER A 537 17.16 10.43 -6.09
N ARG A 538 16.47 9.27 -5.94
CA ARG A 538 16.35 8.25 -6.99
C ARG A 538 17.71 7.95 -7.66
N ASP A 539 18.77 7.86 -6.85
CA ASP A 539 20.12 7.53 -7.27
C ASP A 539 20.58 6.26 -6.51
N PRO A 540 20.72 5.11 -7.20
CA PRO A 540 21.16 3.86 -6.59
C PRO A 540 22.49 3.95 -5.81
N ALA A 541 23.42 4.81 -6.22
CA ALA A 541 24.71 4.96 -5.54
C ALA A 541 24.58 5.75 -4.23
N VAL A 542 23.80 6.85 -4.23
CA VAL A 542 23.52 7.65 -3.04
C VAL A 542 22.72 6.85 -2.01
N ILE A 543 21.77 6.05 -2.49
CA ILE A 543 20.96 5.16 -1.64
C ILE A 543 21.82 4.03 -1.08
N ALA A 544 22.66 3.36 -1.88
CA ALA A 544 23.56 2.30 -1.41
C ALA A 544 24.57 2.83 -0.36
N ALA A 545 25.12 4.03 -0.55
CA ALA A 545 25.96 4.68 0.45
C ALA A 545 25.20 4.99 1.76
N SER A 546 23.90 5.24 1.68
CA SER A 546 23.04 5.42 2.86
C SER A 546 22.75 4.09 3.56
N PHE A 547 22.59 2.98 2.82
CA PHE A 547 22.54 1.62 3.41
C PHE A 547 23.85 1.23 4.10
N ALA A 548 25.00 1.53 3.49
CA ALA A 548 26.31 1.28 4.09
C ALA A 548 26.49 2.03 5.42
N ARG A 549 26.12 3.32 5.48
CA ARG A 549 26.19 4.16 6.68
C ARG A 549 25.14 3.85 7.74
N CYS A 550 24.07 3.11 7.41
CA CYS A 550 23.05 2.73 8.38
C CYS A 550 23.69 1.90 9.52
N PRO A 551 23.45 2.25 10.80
CA PRO A 551 24.12 1.63 11.94
C PRO A 551 23.71 0.16 12.10
N LEU A 552 24.53 -0.59 12.81
CA LEU A 552 24.22 -1.95 13.22
C LEU A 552 23.24 -1.90 14.42
N PRO A 553 22.11 -2.62 14.41
CA PRO A 553 21.18 -2.65 15.54
C PRO A 553 21.84 -3.15 16.81
N GLU A 554 21.83 -2.38 17.91
CA GLU A 554 22.42 -2.82 19.19
C GLU A 554 21.77 -4.10 19.72
N ARG A 555 22.58 -5.03 20.28
CA ARG A 555 22.05 -6.30 20.78
C ARG A 555 21.04 -6.05 21.91
N SER A 556 19.78 -6.41 21.67
CA SER A 556 18.71 -6.33 22.66
C SER A 556 17.63 -7.40 22.40
N PRO A 557 17.06 -8.05 23.44
CA PRO A 557 15.88 -8.92 23.29
C PRO A 557 14.69 -8.24 22.62
N ARG A 558 14.62 -6.89 22.69
CA ARG A 558 13.61 -6.09 22.00
C ARG A 558 13.59 -6.33 20.48
N LEU A 559 14.72 -6.71 19.87
CA LEU A 559 14.84 -6.95 18.43
C LEU A 559 14.20 -8.26 17.96
N TYR A 560 14.02 -9.26 18.83
CA TYR A 560 13.67 -10.64 18.41
C TYR A 560 12.35 -10.71 17.62
N SER A 561 11.34 -9.94 18.03
CA SER A 561 10.07 -9.85 17.30
C SER A 561 10.24 -9.23 15.91
N ALA A 562 11.08 -8.21 15.75
CA ALA A 562 11.37 -7.61 14.45
C ALA A 562 12.11 -8.60 13.53
N VAL A 563 13.12 -9.32 14.05
CA VAL A 563 13.88 -10.32 13.30
C VAL A 563 12.97 -11.44 12.79
N LEU A 564 12.10 -11.97 13.65
CA LEU A 564 11.14 -13.01 13.26
C LEU A 564 10.12 -12.52 12.23
N GLN A 565 9.59 -11.30 12.39
CA GLN A 565 8.64 -10.70 11.46
C GLN A 565 9.27 -10.41 10.09
N SER A 566 10.52 -9.98 10.05
CA SER A 566 11.27 -9.80 8.81
C SER A 566 11.64 -11.12 8.14
N ALA A 567 12.03 -12.15 8.91
CA ALA A 567 12.33 -13.47 8.36
C ALA A 567 11.08 -14.10 7.73
N HIS A 568 9.93 -13.98 8.41
CA HIS A 568 8.64 -14.39 7.88
C HIS A 568 8.20 -13.60 6.63
N ALA A 569 8.59 -12.33 6.50
CA ALA A 569 8.33 -11.55 5.28
C ALA A 569 9.01 -12.18 4.05
N LEU A 570 10.29 -12.54 4.21
CA LEU A 570 11.10 -13.11 3.13
C LEU A 570 10.87 -14.62 2.92
N SER A 571 10.31 -15.34 3.89
CA SER A 571 9.94 -16.76 3.70
C SER A 571 8.72 -16.97 2.80
N ILE A 572 7.81 -15.99 2.71
CA ILE A 572 6.62 -16.04 1.84
C ILE A 572 7.00 -16.19 0.35
N PRO A 573 7.82 -15.32 -0.26
CA PRO A 573 8.22 -15.46 -1.67
C PRO A 573 9.09 -16.70 -1.91
N VAL A 574 9.87 -17.15 -0.93
CA VAL A 574 10.61 -18.42 -1.01
C VAL A 574 9.64 -19.60 -1.10
N ARG A 575 8.64 -19.68 -0.20
CA ARG A 575 7.59 -20.72 -0.20
C ARG A 575 6.76 -20.74 -1.48
N ILE A 576 6.48 -19.57 -2.06
CA ILE A 576 5.76 -19.42 -3.34
C ILE A 576 6.65 -19.82 -4.54
N GLY A 577 7.97 -19.81 -4.38
CA GLY A 577 8.95 -19.96 -5.44
C GLY A 577 9.38 -18.60 -5.99
N LEU A 578 10.62 -18.20 -5.71
CA LEU A 578 11.12 -16.84 -5.94
C LEU A 578 10.98 -16.36 -7.40
N ARG A 579 11.24 -17.24 -8.38
CA ARG A 579 11.09 -16.94 -9.82
C ARG A 579 9.64 -16.83 -10.30
N TYR A 580 8.69 -17.39 -9.56
CA TYR A 580 7.27 -17.20 -9.80
C TYR A 580 6.84 -15.87 -9.19
N ALA A 581 7.17 -15.64 -7.92
CA ALA A 581 6.89 -14.40 -7.21
C ALA A 581 7.40 -13.16 -7.96
N SER A 582 8.63 -13.18 -8.49
CA SER A 582 9.20 -12.03 -9.22
C SER A 582 8.54 -11.71 -10.57
N LYS A 583 7.65 -12.59 -11.05
CA LYS A 583 6.83 -12.40 -12.25
C LYS A 583 5.37 -12.07 -11.94
N THR A 584 4.85 -12.51 -10.79
CA THR A 584 3.42 -12.38 -10.43
C THR A 584 3.14 -11.35 -9.33
N GLN A 585 4.17 -10.86 -8.63
CA GLN A 585 4.01 -9.83 -7.59
C GLN A 585 3.28 -8.59 -8.10
N ILE A 586 3.52 -8.17 -9.35
CA ILE A 586 2.88 -6.98 -9.94
C ILE A 586 1.36 -7.05 -10.06
N LEU A 587 0.78 -8.26 -10.09
CA LEU A 587 -0.66 -8.46 -10.17
C LEU A 587 -1.36 -8.31 -8.80
N SER A 588 -0.57 -8.19 -7.72
CA SER A 588 -1.01 -8.64 -6.40
C SER A 588 -0.39 -7.84 -5.22
N TRP A 589 0.77 -7.21 -5.41
CA TRP A 589 1.49 -6.48 -4.38
C TRP A 589 1.35 -4.98 -4.61
N SER A 590 0.96 -4.24 -3.56
CA SER A 590 1.02 -2.78 -3.59
C SER A 590 2.42 -2.29 -3.22
N ILE A 591 2.70 -1.01 -3.49
CA ILE A 591 3.93 -0.31 -3.05
C ILE A 591 4.28 -0.55 -1.56
N ILE A 592 3.28 -0.77 -0.70
CA ILE A 592 3.46 -1.06 0.73
C ILE A 592 4.32 -2.32 0.92
N HIS A 593 4.11 -3.36 0.13
CA HIS A 593 4.87 -4.61 0.22
C HIS A 593 6.30 -4.43 -0.24
N SER A 594 6.56 -3.64 -1.28
CA SER A 594 7.91 -3.32 -1.72
C SER A 594 8.69 -2.57 -0.64
N ILE A 595 8.07 -1.56 -0.02
CA ILE A 595 8.66 -0.80 1.10
C ILE A 595 8.90 -1.71 2.31
N ALA A 596 7.92 -2.50 2.71
CA ALA A 596 8.03 -3.38 3.87
C ALA A 596 9.11 -4.47 3.70
N ASN A 597 9.20 -5.09 2.51
CA ASN A 597 10.23 -6.09 2.23
C ASN A 597 11.62 -5.47 2.15
N LEU A 598 11.76 -4.23 1.63
CA LEU A 598 13.02 -3.50 1.66
C LEU A 598 13.47 -3.24 3.11
N GLU A 599 12.58 -2.76 3.98
CA GLU A 599 12.92 -2.57 5.40
C GLU A 599 13.26 -3.89 6.10
N CYS A 600 12.52 -4.97 5.82
CA CYS A 600 12.81 -6.29 6.38
C CYS A 600 14.18 -6.82 5.94
N ALA A 601 14.53 -6.70 4.66
CA ALA A 601 15.80 -7.18 4.12
C ALA A 601 17.00 -6.37 4.64
N LEU A 602 16.90 -5.03 4.66
CA LEU A 602 17.95 -4.17 5.19
C LEU A 602 18.15 -4.38 6.70
N PHE A 603 17.06 -4.45 7.47
CA PHE A 603 17.13 -4.70 8.91
C PHE A 603 17.75 -6.05 9.24
N LEU A 604 17.32 -7.13 8.56
CA LEU A 604 17.92 -8.46 8.74
C LEU A 604 19.38 -8.51 8.35
N SER A 605 19.75 -7.90 7.21
CA SER A 605 21.13 -7.85 6.75
C SER A 605 22.02 -7.19 7.82
N LYS A 606 21.64 -6.00 8.31
CA LYS A 606 22.36 -5.30 9.39
C LYS A 606 22.38 -6.07 10.72
N TRP A 607 21.28 -6.74 11.08
CA TRP A 607 21.24 -7.58 12.29
C TRP A 607 22.19 -8.79 12.19
N LEU A 608 22.29 -9.40 11.00
CA LEU A 608 23.20 -10.50 10.70
C LEU A 608 24.66 -10.04 10.59
N GLU A 609 24.95 -8.87 10.02
CA GLU A 609 26.29 -8.27 10.02
C GLU A 609 26.85 -8.15 11.44
N ARG A 610 26.05 -7.61 12.37
CA ARG A 610 26.40 -7.58 13.79
C ARG A 610 26.52 -8.99 14.39
N ALA A 611 25.56 -9.88 14.13
CA ALA A 611 25.62 -11.27 14.62
C ALA A 611 26.87 -12.02 14.13
N SER A 612 27.42 -11.68 12.96
CA SER A 612 28.68 -12.23 12.44
C SER A 612 29.89 -11.74 13.23
N LEU A 613 30.00 -10.42 13.43
CA LEU A 613 31.06 -9.79 14.26
C LEU A 613 31.06 -10.33 15.70
N GLU A 614 29.88 -10.61 16.24
CA GLU A 614 29.67 -11.09 17.61
C GLU A 614 29.32 -12.59 17.69
N SER A 615 29.66 -13.39 16.67
CA SER A 615 29.27 -14.81 16.54
C SER A 615 29.58 -15.69 17.75
N HIS A 616 30.66 -15.38 18.48
CA HIS A 616 31.06 -16.07 19.71
C HIS A 616 30.25 -15.69 20.96
N LEU A 617 29.36 -14.69 20.88
CA LEU A 617 28.54 -14.13 21.97
C LEU A 617 27.03 -14.23 21.69
N LEU A 618 26.61 -15.08 20.76
CA LEU A 618 25.18 -15.26 20.44
C LEU A 618 24.43 -15.88 21.62
N HIS A 619 23.33 -15.25 22.02
CA HIS A 619 22.38 -15.83 22.97
C HIS A 619 21.64 -17.01 22.33
N ASP A 620 21.05 -17.89 23.13
CA ASP A 620 20.37 -19.08 22.61
C ASP A 620 19.15 -18.72 21.75
N GLU A 621 18.45 -17.63 22.06
CA GLU A 621 17.41 -17.05 21.21
C GLU A 621 17.98 -16.53 19.88
N GLU A 622 19.15 -15.86 19.90
CA GLU A 622 19.82 -15.41 18.68
C GLU A 622 20.24 -16.59 17.79
N LYS A 623 20.74 -17.69 18.37
CA LYS A 623 21.05 -18.94 17.66
C LYS A 623 19.82 -19.54 17.00
N VAL A 624 18.66 -19.52 17.68
CA VAL A 624 17.40 -20.00 17.09
C VAL A 624 17.00 -19.12 15.91
N LEU A 625 17.09 -17.79 16.03
CA LEU A 625 16.78 -16.85 14.94
C LEU A 625 17.72 -17.03 13.74
N VAL A 626 19.03 -17.15 13.97
CA VAL A 626 20.03 -17.47 12.92
C VAL A 626 19.67 -18.78 12.22
N ARG A 627 19.34 -19.85 12.94
CA ARG A 627 18.93 -21.14 12.37
C ARG A 627 17.64 -21.04 11.54
N VAL A 628 16.66 -20.24 11.97
CA VAL A 628 15.44 -19.99 11.18
C VAL A 628 15.76 -19.29 9.86
N ILE A 629 16.62 -18.26 9.90
CA ILE A 629 17.08 -17.55 8.70
C ILE A 629 17.88 -18.47 7.78
N ALA A 630 18.82 -19.26 8.32
CA ALA A 630 19.62 -20.23 7.58
C ALA A 630 18.74 -21.23 6.82
N ARG A 631 17.69 -21.76 7.47
CA ARG A 631 16.71 -22.66 6.84
C ARG A 631 15.96 -22.01 5.68
N ILE A 632 15.49 -20.77 5.85
CA ILE A 632 14.82 -20.03 4.76
C ILE A 632 15.77 -19.80 3.58
N LEU A 633 17.03 -19.46 3.87
CA LEU A 633 18.02 -19.16 2.84
C LEU A 633 18.53 -20.42 2.12
N LYS A 634 18.61 -21.58 2.79
CA LYS A 634 18.97 -22.89 2.19
C LYS A 634 18.02 -23.31 1.06
N GLU A 635 16.77 -22.82 1.06
CA GLU A 635 15.80 -22.99 -0.03
C GLU A 635 16.02 -22.00 -1.22
N THR A 636 17.16 -21.28 -1.25
CA THR A 636 17.47 -20.28 -2.27
C THR A 636 18.86 -20.51 -2.88
N PRO A 637 19.09 -20.13 -4.15
CA PRO A 637 20.39 -20.29 -4.81
C PRO A 637 21.48 -19.34 -4.30
N PHE A 638 21.16 -18.42 -3.37
CA PHE A 638 22.07 -17.38 -2.89
C PHE A 638 22.84 -17.75 -1.62
N PHE A 639 22.50 -18.87 -0.99
CA PHE A 639 23.11 -19.30 0.26
C PHE A 639 23.56 -20.75 0.14
N ASN A 640 24.86 -20.93 -0.07
CA ASN A 640 25.52 -22.21 -0.09
C ASN A 640 26.76 -22.09 0.82
N PRO A 641 26.65 -22.44 2.12
CA PRO A 641 27.73 -22.22 3.07
C PRO A 641 28.86 -23.23 2.87
N ALA A 642 30.10 -22.74 2.85
CA ALA A 642 31.29 -23.58 2.74
C ALA A 642 31.61 -24.36 4.02
N LEU A 643 31.09 -23.90 5.16
CA LEU A 643 31.17 -24.54 6.47
C LEU A 643 29.77 -24.99 6.89
N ASP A 644 29.66 -26.21 7.45
CA ASP A 644 28.40 -26.72 8.02
C ASP A 644 28.05 -26.07 9.38
N ASP A 645 28.91 -25.17 9.88
CA ASP A 645 28.63 -24.33 11.04
C ASP A 645 27.84 -23.07 10.65
N GLU A 646 26.52 -23.14 10.89
CA GLU A 646 25.56 -22.02 10.74
C GLU A 646 25.88 -20.82 11.66
N PHE A 647 26.66 -21.01 12.73
CA PHE A 647 26.97 -19.97 13.71
C PHE A 647 28.33 -19.29 13.49
N SER A 648 29.16 -19.78 12.56
CA SER A 648 30.44 -19.16 12.24
C SER A 648 30.25 -17.75 11.67
N ALA A 649 31.19 -16.85 11.97
CA ALA A 649 31.16 -15.46 11.51
C ALA A 649 30.97 -15.36 9.98
N THR A 650 31.65 -16.21 9.22
CA THR A 650 31.61 -16.25 7.76
C THR A 650 30.24 -16.72 7.25
N THR A 651 29.68 -17.78 7.81
CA THR A 651 28.35 -18.28 7.41
C THR A 651 27.25 -17.26 7.73
N ILE A 652 27.27 -16.63 8.90
CA ILE A 652 26.31 -15.57 9.26
C ILE A 652 26.46 -14.35 8.34
N LYS A 653 27.69 -13.95 7.98
CA LYS A 653 27.93 -12.86 7.02
C LYS A 653 27.41 -13.19 5.63
N GLN A 654 27.56 -14.45 5.19
CA GLN A 654 26.96 -14.92 3.95
C GLN A 654 25.42 -14.81 4.00
N MET A 655 24.78 -15.16 5.13
CA MET A 655 23.33 -14.94 5.30
C MET A 655 22.94 -13.46 5.12
N ALA A 656 23.72 -12.52 5.66
CA ALA A 656 23.47 -11.08 5.52
C ALA A 656 23.45 -10.61 4.06
N TYR A 657 24.35 -11.17 3.24
CA TYR A 657 24.38 -10.99 1.78
C TYR A 657 23.18 -11.66 1.09
N SER A 658 22.91 -12.94 1.40
CA SER A 658 21.87 -13.73 0.75
C SER A 658 20.46 -13.17 0.99
N VAL A 659 20.21 -12.56 2.16
CA VAL A 659 18.98 -11.80 2.46
C VAL A 659 18.74 -10.66 1.46
N LEU A 660 19.79 -9.90 1.13
CA LEU A 660 19.68 -8.80 0.16
C LEU A 660 19.48 -9.35 -1.26
N LYS A 661 20.21 -10.40 -1.66
CA LYS A 661 20.05 -11.03 -2.98
C LYS A 661 18.66 -11.67 -3.17
N LEU A 662 18.07 -12.22 -2.11
CA LEU A 662 16.68 -12.68 -2.10
C LEU A 662 15.72 -11.52 -2.40
N PHE A 663 15.88 -10.38 -1.71
CA PHE A 663 15.09 -9.18 -1.96
C PHE A 663 15.29 -8.63 -3.39
N THR A 664 16.51 -8.58 -3.92
CA THR A 664 16.76 -8.02 -5.26
C THR A 664 16.20 -8.90 -6.36
N GLU A 665 16.36 -10.23 -6.29
CA GLU A 665 15.79 -11.16 -7.27
C GLU A 665 14.24 -11.15 -7.24
N MET A 666 13.62 -10.93 -6.07
CA MET A 666 12.15 -10.83 -5.93
C MET A 666 11.52 -9.72 -6.78
N PHE A 667 12.24 -8.64 -7.10
CA PHE A 667 11.70 -7.50 -7.87
C PHE A 667 12.41 -7.26 -9.22
N LYS A 668 13.26 -8.20 -9.64
CA LYS A 668 14.19 -8.04 -10.77
C LYS A 668 13.57 -8.01 -12.16
N GLN A 669 12.48 -8.75 -12.41
CA GLN A 669 12.00 -9.01 -13.78
C GLN A 669 10.88 -8.08 -14.24
N SER A 670 10.07 -7.54 -13.33
CA SER A 670 9.14 -6.44 -13.58
C SER A 670 8.73 -5.83 -12.24
N HIS A 671 8.86 -4.50 -12.10
CA HIS A 671 8.29 -3.74 -10.99
C HIS A 671 7.49 -2.58 -11.56
N LEU A 672 6.33 -2.30 -10.95
CA LEU A 672 5.45 -1.23 -11.42
C LEU A 672 6.02 0.15 -11.11
N PHE A 673 6.78 0.22 -10.00
CA PHE A 673 7.16 1.43 -9.27
C PHE A 673 8.65 1.77 -9.45
N ASP A 674 8.98 2.78 -10.26
CA ASP A 674 10.37 3.25 -10.48
C ASP A 674 11.11 3.57 -9.16
N ALA A 675 10.38 4.07 -8.16
CA ALA A 675 10.86 4.33 -6.79
C ALA A 675 11.58 3.13 -6.16
N ILE A 676 11.05 1.94 -6.41
CA ILE A 676 11.57 0.69 -5.89
C ILE A 676 12.72 0.19 -6.78
N GLY A 677 12.67 0.46 -8.08
CA GLY A 677 13.78 0.23 -9.03
C GLY A 677 15.12 0.74 -8.50
N SER A 678 15.19 2.02 -8.13
CA SER A 678 16.42 2.59 -7.56
C SER A 678 16.85 1.93 -6.24
N CYS A 679 15.90 1.46 -5.43
CA CYS A 679 16.17 0.80 -4.15
C CYS A 679 16.67 -0.64 -4.33
N ILE A 680 16.18 -1.37 -5.34
CA ILE A 680 16.65 -2.71 -5.71
C ILE A 680 18.12 -2.64 -6.15
N GLU A 681 18.44 -1.73 -7.06
CA GLU A 681 19.82 -1.57 -7.53
C GLU A 681 20.75 -1.10 -6.39
N ALA A 682 20.26 -0.22 -5.51
CA ALA A 682 21.01 0.18 -4.31
C ALA A 682 21.26 -0.99 -3.33
N ALA A 683 20.27 -1.86 -3.13
CA ALA A 683 20.41 -3.04 -2.29
C ALA A 683 21.38 -4.06 -2.90
N ASP A 684 21.40 -4.20 -4.23
CA ASP A 684 22.35 -5.07 -4.94
C ASP A 684 23.79 -4.56 -4.85
N ARG A 685 23.98 -3.26 -5.08
CA ARG A 685 25.26 -2.55 -4.88
C ARG A 685 25.74 -2.69 -3.43
N TYR A 686 24.85 -2.55 -2.44
CA TYR A 686 25.20 -2.73 -1.03
C TYR A 686 25.58 -4.19 -0.74
N ALA A 687 24.83 -5.17 -1.23
CA ALA A 687 25.12 -6.59 -1.05
C ALA A 687 26.53 -6.96 -1.53
N SER A 688 26.96 -6.47 -2.71
CA SER A 688 28.33 -6.75 -3.19
C SER A 688 29.44 -6.19 -2.30
N THR A 689 29.18 -5.18 -1.46
CA THR A 689 30.18 -4.74 -0.46
C THR A 689 30.36 -5.75 0.69
N LEU A 690 29.35 -6.57 0.97
CA LEU A 690 29.41 -7.65 1.96
C LEU A 690 30.13 -8.89 1.42
N GLU A 691 30.05 -9.11 0.10
CA GLU A 691 30.63 -10.21 -0.66
C GLU A 691 32.17 -10.12 -0.75
N CYS A 692 32.70 -8.95 -1.16
CA CYS A 692 34.13 -8.74 -1.38
C CYS A 692 35.02 -8.90 -0.12
N TYR A 693 34.44 -8.95 1.08
CA TYR A 693 35.19 -9.20 2.31
C TYR A 693 35.55 -10.68 2.54
N ASN A 694 34.99 -11.61 1.75
CA ASN A 694 35.25 -13.05 1.87
C ASN A 694 36.50 -13.50 1.09
N GLU A 695 37.11 -12.63 0.26
CA GLU A 695 38.29 -12.96 -0.56
C GLU A 695 39.64 -12.49 0.04
N ILE A 696 39.62 -11.91 1.26
CA ILE A 696 40.79 -11.30 1.93
C ILE A 696 41.14 -12.03 3.26
N GLN A 697 40.53 -13.19 3.53
CA GLN A 697 40.91 -14.15 4.58
C GLN A 697 41.29 -15.50 3.96
#